data_AF-A0A660QSE3-F1
#
_entry.id   AF-A0A660QSE3-F1
#
_cell.length_a   1.000
_cell.length_b   1.000
_cell.length_c   1.000
_cell.angle_alpha   90.00
_cell.angle_beta   90.00
_cell.angle_gamma   90.00
#
_symmetry.space_group_name_H-M   'P 1'
#
loop_
_entity.id
_entity.type
_entity.pdbx_description
1 polymer ?
#
loop_
_entity_poly.entity_id
_entity_poly.type
_entity_poly.pdbx_seq_one_letter_code
_entity_poly.pdbx_strand_id
1 'polypeptide(L)'
;METMKKIMMMIAILAFAGMAANAVELFTAQNDGLAHWNYIEGSAGNDYTTDAHTGYDGTNSAAAYDGDGNVHIIHAGGLSCFEWDASTTSFAAGGTSGFAGGTSVEVASDGTIFSTQIGGLNAWTYDAGTHVYTAVSFWGFDGAKDLTIDANGVIHVIFDGGAGNPAGISAFTFDGTSLAAIDGAHSGFGGGTAIKYSESDGLIYSTQIGGLNVWGFNGSVYSADDFYGFPNALELAIDSDNVVHAVWQDPVNPGGGGLSSFAWNGSTWTATGFYGYGGFRGVFVDSEDNIHVAHAGGISEYDFDGVNYVPNLDWYGTLGGVHEVVELTSPEPPPPLSAPDVWIDSANLYWSSTNGAFYDVEYKTDLQFQAEWASLVRGIPATPYTNSHSLPLNDYDPAFFRVQASWENNALRVTGNIPVDGETMVQDDVVLSWDAVEGGAATYIVYFSTDESLVESGDPSVVVSTGSSATTFDPPGLLTLSDYYWRVDAVPDDPEVVYDSGLVWTFTVTIPEELGAGHKKFIKHGILTSSVVFPNTFGFDWGPNGSNVTWSTWADAKFNSVCTHGSWLNELTGSVGPTDQTYWRWCEGQSDLLDGTGNAMLSLLEKAYIGDVENFAAFQAADEVNLNDTGWRNAIKAAFDRWKAAYPDTLVYTTQNGPSNGGGIRSFQEYAKPDMSFMFTYEFKSGGNMEQMWFSCKDFRNYGKLGIGTVDYAEPIPYGMYYQSMNLTDRHMGPSEFCLGMFGPITYGYKMISGFVYSRNANDAPGNDIRTELFTSNNDSVRSQSFDDVAENNRQILLMSDTLCRLSSEAVYDINVTSYATAWANGAVPGLTGISAAPVGGRASGTDKVLIGHFKALSEKFDGPSYSNQDYFMIMNADYGVNGYPSEYQQDITLTVDSGLESINLTTGAVETLTRSGGTVTVRLDGGRAKLFKFATGAPFVGFYTGE
;
A
#
# COMPACT_ATOMS: atom_id res chain seq x y z
N MET A 1 -8.13 -19.74 22.87
CA MET A 1 -8.61 -18.49 23.49
C MET A 1 -8.30 -17.30 22.60
N GLU A 2 -7.05 -17.07 22.18
CA GLU A 2 -6.72 -16.10 21.12
C GLU A 2 -7.28 -16.46 19.73
N THR A 3 -7.25 -17.74 19.33
CA THR A 3 -7.96 -18.22 18.13
C THR A 3 -9.49 -18.03 18.22
N MET A 4 -10.02 -17.83 19.43
CA MET A 4 -11.46 -17.64 19.70
C MET A 4 -11.86 -16.16 19.65
N LYS A 5 -10.97 -15.25 20.10
CA LYS A 5 -11.09 -13.79 19.85
C LYS A 5 -11.05 -13.48 18.34
N LYS A 6 -10.18 -14.17 17.60
CA LYS A 6 -10.07 -14.10 16.13
C LYS A 6 -11.36 -14.53 15.39
N ILE A 7 -12.14 -15.45 15.98
CA ILE A 7 -13.44 -15.87 15.44
C ILE A 7 -14.57 -14.88 15.79
N MET A 8 -14.48 -14.13 16.89
CA MET A 8 -15.48 -13.11 17.25
C MET A 8 -15.47 -11.87 16.35
N MET A 9 -14.31 -11.46 15.84
CA MET A 9 -14.24 -10.36 14.87
C MET A 9 -14.80 -10.76 13.50
N MET A 10 -14.62 -12.04 13.10
CA MET A 10 -15.18 -12.63 11.88
C MET A 10 -16.72 -12.79 11.88
N ILE A 11 -17.38 -12.72 13.05
CA ILE A 11 -18.83 -12.92 13.18
C ILE A 11 -19.62 -11.60 13.30
N ALA A 12 -18.97 -10.48 13.64
CA ALA A 12 -19.55 -9.14 13.46
C ALA A 12 -19.74 -8.77 11.97
N ILE A 13 -19.04 -9.46 11.05
CA ILE A 13 -19.17 -9.37 9.58
C ILE A 13 -20.59 -9.70 9.06
N LEU A 14 -21.49 -10.29 9.86
CA LEU A 14 -22.79 -10.81 9.40
C LEU A 14 -24.01 -9.86 9.48
N ALA A 15 -23.91 -8.62 9.97
CA ALA A 15 -25.07 -7.71 10.03
C ALA A 15 -25.25 -6.86 8.73
N PHE A 16 -25.74 -7.48 7.65
CA PHE A 16 -25.97 -6.85 6.34
C PHE A 16 -27.30 -6.06 6.24
N ALA A 17 -27.22 -4.84 5.68
CA ALA A 17 -28.21 -4.07 4.88
C ALA A 17 -29.26 -3.14 5.56
N GLY A 18 -29.02 -1.82 5.45
CA GLY A 18 -30.04 -0.83 5.01
C GLY A 18 -30.77 0.05 6.06
N MET A 19 -30.42 1.34 6.10
CA MET A 19 -31.19 2.55 6.49
C MET A 19 -32.15 2.54 7.73
N ALA A 20 -31.75 3.11 8.87
CA ALA A 20 -32.33 4.35 9.47
C ALA A 20 -31.97 4.57 10.95
N ALA A 21 -31.69 5.85 11.26
CA ALA A 21 -31.44 6.57 12.51
C ALA A 21 -31.81 5.97 13.91
N ASN A 22 -30.78 6.00 14.78
CA ASN A 22 -30.74 6.27 16.24
C ASN A 22 -30.34 5.09 17.17
N ALA A 23 -29.48 5.44 18.15
CA ALA A 23 -28.91 4.67 19.29
C ALA A 23 -27.62 3.84 19.05
N VAL A 24 -26.81 3.80 20.11
CA VAL A 24 -25.34 3.59 20.24
C VAL A 24 -25.05 2.22 20.87
N GLU A 25 -23.82 1.74 20.68
CA GLU A 25 -23.23 0.43 20.99
C GLU A 25 -23.67 -0.71 20.06
N LEU A 26 -22.71 -1.59 19.75
CA LEU A 26 -22.67 -2.51 18.61
C LEU A 26 -24.02 -3.17 18.26
N PHE A 27 -24.21 -3.40 16.94
CA PHE A 27 -25.32 -4.06 16.24
C PHE A 27 -26.46 -3.15 15.74
N THR A 28 -26.27 -2.52 14.57
CA THR A 28 -27.39 -2.05 13.74
C THR A 28 -28.17 -3.26 13.23
N ALA A 29 -29.34 -3.51 13.83
CA ALA A 29 -30.37 -4.34 13.25
C ALA A 29 -31.27 -3.49 12.33
N GLN A 30 -31.51 -3.97 11.11
CA GLN A 30 -32.84 -3.86 10.53
C GLN A 30 -33.38 -5.26 10.24
N ASN A 31 -34.47 -5.59 10.92
CA ASN A 31 -35.51 -6.58 10.61
C ASN A 31 -35.12 -7.75 9.69
N ASP A 32 -34.76 -8.89 10.27
CA ASP A 32 -35.67 -10.03 10.45
C ASP A 32 -34.91 -11.16 11.17
N GLY A 33 -35.60 -11.86 12.07
CA GLY A 33 -34.98 -12.90 12.91
C GLY A 33 -34.21 -13.96 12.10
N LEU A 34 -33.15 -14.49 12.72
CA LEU A 34 -32.33 -15.62 12.23
C LEU A 34 -33.21 -16.73 11.63
N ALA A 35 -33.29 -16.78 10.30
CA ALA A 35 -33.76 -17.96 9.57
C ALA A 35 -32.54 -18.78 9.15
N HIS A 36 -32.58 -20.09 9.37
CA HIS A 36 -31.62 -21.05 8.81
C HIS A 36 -31.66 -21.02 7.27
N TRP A 37 -30.51 -20.89 6.62
CA TRP A 37 -30.35 -21.09 5.17
C TRP A 37 -29.68 -22.45 4.93
N ASN A 38 -30.42 -23.44 4.45
CA ASN A 38 -29.84 -24.69 3.94
C ASN A 38 -29.60 -24.58 2.43
N TYR A 39 -28.35 -24.79 2.01
CA TYR A 39 -27.97 -24.96 0.61
C TYR A 39 -28.37 -26.36 0.13
N ILE A 40 -29.19 -26.46 -0.93
CA ILE A 40 -29.40 -27.71 -1.66
C ILE A 40 -28.83 -27.53 -3.07
N GLU A 41 -27.81 -28.33 -3.37
CA GLU A 41 -27.11 -28.33 -4.64
C GLU A 41 -28.02 -28.92 -5.75
N GLY A 42 -28.28 -28.14 -6.82
CA GLY A 42 -28.81 -28.70 -8.08
C GLY A 42 -30.17 -28.21 -8.60
N SER A 43 -30.44 -26.90 -8.70
CA SER A 43 -31.43 -26.39 -9.66
C SER A 43 -31.10 -24.97 -10.14
N ALA A 44 -31.19 -24.76 -11.46
CA ALA A 44 -30.93 -23.48 -12.11
C ALA A 44 -32.06 -22.48 -11.82
N GLY A 45 -31.74 -21.42 -11.08
CA GLY A 45 -32.66 -20.32 -10.73
C GLY A 45 -32.67 -20.07 -9.23
N ASN A 46 -32.15 -18.90 -8.82
CA ASN A 46 -32.10 -18.46 -7.43
C ASN A 46 -33.51 -18.13 -6.91
N ASP A 47 -34.18 -19.08 -6.26
CA ASP A 47 -35.36 -18.84 -5.44
C ASP A 47 -35.16 -19.48 -4.05
N TYR A 48 -35.20 -18.66 -2.99
CA TYR A 48 -35.16 -19.08 -1.57
C TYR A 48 -36.52 -18.80 -0.91
N THR A 49 -37.04 -19.70 -0.08
CA THR A 49 -38.29 -19.52 0.70
C THR A 49 -38.03 -19.56 2.21
N THR A 50 -38.65 -18.67 2.99
CA THR A 50 -38.51 -18.52 4.45
C THR A 50 -39.65 -19.19 5.23
N ASP A 51 -39.34 -19.81 6.38
CA ASP A 51 -40.29 -20.16 7.44
C ASP A 51 -40.11 -19.17 8.61
N ALA A 52 -41.20 -18.49 8.97
CA ALA A 52 -41.21 -17.35 9.89
C ALA A 52 -41.30 -17.76 11.38
N HIS A 53 -40.47 -17.15 12.25
CA HIS A 53 -40.75 -17.03 13.68
C HIS A 53 -40.79 -15.55 14.10
N THR A 54 -41.96 -15.15 14.59
CA THR A 54 -42.41 -13.78 14.87
C THR A 54 -41.95 -13.27 16.24
N GLY A 55 -41.38 -12.05 16.35
CA GLY A 55 -41.69 -11.19 17.52
C GLY A 55 -40.66 -10.26 18.22
N TYR A 56 -39.53 -9.82 17.65
CA TYR A 56 -38.61 -8.90 18.35
C TYR A 56 -38.38 -7.57 17.61
N ASP A 57 -38.76 -6.44 18.23
CA ASP A 57 -38.73 -5.07 17.69
C ASP A 57 -38.02 -4.15 18.71
N GLY A 58 -36.76 -3.73 18.46
CA GLY A 58 -36.00 -2.79 19.32
C GLY A 58 -34.50 -2.61 19.01
N THR A 59 -33.96 -1.40 19.26
CA THR A 59 -32.53 -1.01 19.09
C THR A 59 -31.60 -1.68 20.13
N ASN A 60 -30.43 -2.17 19.69
CA ASN A 60 -29.37 -2.68 20.58
C ASN A 60 -28.62 -1.53 21.26
N SER A 61 -28.05 -1.78 22.44
CA SER A 61 -27.51 -0.72 23.29
C SER A 61 -26.21 -1.01 24.04
N ALA A 62 -25.75 -2.27 24.17
CA ALA A 62 -24.44 -2.67 24.73
C ALA A 62 -24.19 -4.18 24.56
N ALA A 63 -22.94 -4.62 24.70
CA ALA A 63 -22.59 -6.03 24.74
C ALA A 63 -21.43 -6.32 25.72
N ALA A 64 -21.48 -7.48 26.39
CA ALA A 64 -20.43 -7.98 27.27
C ALA A 64 -20.28 -9.51 27.13
N TYR A 65 -19.13 -10.04 27.55
CA TYR A 65 -18.82 -11.47 27.45
C TYR A 65 -18.55 -12.10 28.81
N ASP A 66 -18.96 -13.35 28.99
CA ASP A 66 -18.64 -14.12 30.19
C ASP A 66 -17.37 -14.98 30.03
N GLY A 67 -16.92 -15.59 31.13
CA GLY A 67 -15.74 -16.45 31.14
C GLY A 67 -15.86 -17.74 30.30
N ASP A 68 -17.08 -18.09 29.87
CA ASP A 68 -17.38 -19.24 29.03
C ASP A 68 -17.39 -18.87 27.53
N GLY A 69 -17.29 -17.57 27.21
CA GLY A 69 -17.27 -17.04 25.84
C GLY A 69 -18.65 -16.71 25.28
N ASN A 70 -19.69 -16.69 26.11
CA ASN A 70 -21.03 -16.28 25.68
C ASN A 70 -21.10 -14.75 25.56
N VAL A 71 -21.95 -14.27 24.65
CA VAL A 71 -22.17 -12.84 24.41
C VAL A 71 -23.53 -12.42 24.94
N HIS A 72 -23.54 -11.46 25.85
CA HIS A 72 -24.74 -10.86 26.41
C HIS A 72 -24.98 -9.52 25.71
N ILE A 73 -26.08 -9.39 24.98
CA ILE A 73 -26.45 -8.17 24.25
C ILE A 73 -27.67 -7.55 24.92
N ILE A 74 -27.55 -6.29 25.32
CA ILE A 74 -28.68 -5.52 25.84
C ILE A 74 -29.31 -4.69 24.73
N HIS A 75 -30.63 -4.61 24.75
CA HIS A 75 -31.43 -3.90 23.77
C HIS A 75 -32.70 -3.34 24.43
N ALA A 76 -33.48 -2.57 23.68
CA ALA A 76 -34.70 -1.94 24.19
C ALA A 76 -35.74 -2.94 24.75
N GLY A 77 -35.64 -4.22 24.39
CA GLY A 77 -36.52 -5.31 24.85
C GLY A 77 -35.94 -6.21 25.94
N GLY A 78 -34.72 -5.94 26.41
CA GLY A 78 -34.11 -6.65 27.55
C GLY A 78 -32.69 -7.10 27.26
N LEU A 79 -32.28 -8.19 27.90
CA LEU A 79 -30.99 -8.84 27.67
C LEU A 79 -31.21 -10.13 26.88
N SER A 80 -30.37 -10.36 25.88
CA SER A 80 -30.31 -11.59 25.07
C SER A 80 -28.93 -12.23 25.17
N CYS A 81 -28.84 -13.56 25.18
CA CYS A 81 -27.57 -14.28 25.16
C CYS A 81 -27.33 -14.95 23.80
N PHE A 82 -26.08 -14.97 23.35
CA PHE A 82 -25.60 -15.80 22.25
C PHE A 82 -24.51 -16.71 22.80
N GLU A 83 -24.74 -18.01 22.76
CA GLU A 83 -23.86 -19.00 23.38
C GLU A 83 -22.81 -19.50 22.40
N TRP A 84 -21.57 -19.57 22.84
CA TRP A 84 -20.45 -20.05 22.03
C TRP A 84 -20.42 -21.59 22.03
N ASP A 85 -20.51 -22.19 20.84
CA ASP A 85 -20.29 -23.61 20.65
C ASP A 85 -18.90 -23.86 20.04
N ALA A 86 -17.96 -24.24 20.91
CA ALA A 86 -16.59 -24.57 20.52
C ALA A 86 -16.49 -25.75 19.54
N SER A 87 -17.51 -26.62 19.46
CA SER A 87 -17.50 -27.77 18.55
C SER A 87 -17.89 -27.40 17.12
N THR A 88 -18.67 -26.34 16.95
CA THR A 88 -19.13 -25.85 15.64
C THR A 88 -18.54 -24.50 15.27
N THR A 89 -17.74 -23.90 16.17
CA THR A 89 -17.17 -22.56 16.03
C THR A 89 -18.23 -21.51 15.70
N SER A 90 -19.42 -21.64 16.30
CA SER A 90 -20.58 -20.82 15.97
C SER A 90 -21.33 -20.37 17.22
N PHE A 91 -22.16 -19.33 17.06
CA PHE A 91 -23.04 -18.85 18.12
C PHE A 91 -24.47 -19.36 17.91
N ALA A 92 -25.08 -19.85 18.98
CA ALA A 92 -26.50 -20.21 19.02
C ALA A 92 -27.29 -19.17 19.83
N ALA A 93 -28.53 -18.91 19.43
CA ALA A 93 -29.42 -18.03 20.19
C ALA A 93 -29.75 -18.68 21.55
N GLY A 94 -29.41 -17.97 22.63
CA GLY A 94 -29.69 -18.37 24.01
C GLY A 94 -30.94 -17.72 24.58
N GLY A 95 -30.94 -17.53 25.90
CA GLY A 95 -32.07 -17.00 26.67
C GLY A 95 -32.30 -15.49 26.54
N THR A 96 -33.48 -15.02 26.93
CA THR A 96 -33.81 -13.59 27.06
C THR A 96 -34.45 -13.25 28.41
N SER A 97 -34.19 -12.06 28.96
CA SER A 97 -34.63 -11.66 30.31
C SER A 97 -35.91 -10.79 30.35
N GLY A 98 -36.37 -10.28 29.20
CA GLY A 98 -37.71 -9.71 29.01
C GLY A 98 -38.05 -8.43 29.80
N PHE A 99 -37.13 -7.46 29.90
CA PHE A 99 -37.36 -6.14 30.52
C PHE A 99 -37.23 -5.00 29.50
N ALA A 100 -37.93 -3.87 29.69
CA ALA A 100 -37.91 -2.78 28.72
C ALA A 100 -36.81 -1.74 29.01
N GLY A 101 -36.24 -1.18 27.94
CA GLY A 101 -35.36 -0.02 28.00
C GLY A 101 -33.97 -0.29 28.57
N GLY A 102 -33.34 -1.42 28.23
CA GLY A 102 -31.96 -1.69 28.60
C GLY A 102 -30.98 -0.70 27.95
N THR A 103 -29.91 -0.32 28.66
CA THR A 103 -28.94 0.67 28.18
C THR A 103 -27.48 0.22 28.21
N SER A 104 -27.04 -0.55 29.20
CA SER A 104 -25.66 -1.04 29.32
C SER A 104 -25.60 -2.39 30.03
N VAL A 105 -24.56 -3.18 29.75
CA VAL A 105 -24.30 -4.50 30.35
C VAL A 105 -22.80 -4.71 30.57
N GLU A 106 -22.42 -5.26 31.72
CA GLU A 106 -21.05 -5.75 32.00
C GLU A 106 -21.11 -7.09 32.72
N VAL A 107 -20.04 -7.88 32.61
CA VAL A 107 -19.88 -9.15 33.33
C VAL A 107 -18.74 -9.04 34.34
N ALA A 108 -19.05 -9.29 35.61
CA ALA A 108 -18.02 -9.35 36.64
C ALA A 108 -17.16 -10.61 36.52
N SER A 109 -15.97 -10.58 37.12
CA SER A 109 -15.03 -11.70 37.13
C SER A 109 -15.58 -12.98 37.78
N ASP A 110 -16.64 -12.87 38.59
CA ASP A 110 -17.35 -14.01 39.19
C ASP A 110 -18.48 -14.58 38.31
N GLY A 111 -18.67 -14.03 37.10
CA GLY A 111 -19.72 -14.41 36.15
C GLY A 111 -21.07 -13.73 36.39
N THR A 112 -21.19 -12.84 37.38
CA THR A 112 -22.41 -12.05 37.57
C THR A 112 -22.56 -11.02 36.46
N ILE A 113 -23.74 -10.97 35.85
CA ILE A 113 -24.04 -10.04 34.76
C ILE A 113 -24.78 -8.84 35.34
N PHE A 114 -24.23 -7.65 35.19
CA PHE A 114 -24.87 -6.41 35.61
C PHE A 114 -25.44 -5.69 34.40
N SER A 115 -26.65 -5.15 34.54
CA SER A 115 -27.28 -4.42 33.44
C SER A 115 -28.08 -3.22 33.92
N THR A 116 -28.00 -2.12 33.19
CA THR A 116 -28.85 -0.94 33.44
C THR A 116 -30.06 -0.94 32.52
N GLN A 117 -31.15 -0.36 33.03
CA GLN A 117 -32.38 -0.10 32.30
C GLN A 117 -32.93 1.27 32.66
N ILE A 118 -33.88 1.75 31.86
CA ILE A 118 -34.77 2.85 32.24
C ILE A 118 -35.53 2.41 33.51
N GLY A 119 -35.03 2.82 34.67
CA GLY A 119 -35.61 2.52 35.97
C GLY A 119 -34.75 1.73 36.93
N GLY A 120 -33.53 1.27 36.57
CA GLY A 120 -32.60 0.75 37.58
C GLY A 120 -31.38 -0.02 37.08
N LEU A 121 -30.67 -0.63 38.04
CA LEU A 121 -29.57 -1.57 37.86
C LEU A 121 -30.01 -2.97 38.30
N ASN A 122 -29.74 -3.96 37.47
CA ASN A 122 -30.02 -5.37 37.73
C ASN A 122 -28.72 -6.15 37.87
N ALA A 123 -28.75 -7.19 38.70
CA ALA A 123 -27.76 -8.27 38.73
C ALA A 123 -28.43 -9.57 38.28
N TRP A 124 -27.82 -10.29 37.37
CA TRP A 124 -28.33 -11.52 36.76
C TRP A 124 -27.32 -12.65 36.89
N THR A 125 -27.85 -13.88 36.96
CA THR A 125 -27.11 -15.08 36.60
C THR A 125 -27.69 -15.65 35.30
N TYR A 126 -26.83 -16.17 34.44
CA TYR A 126 -27.23 -16.89 33.24
C TYR A 126 -26.92 -18.39 33.39
N ASP A 127 -27.90 -19.23 33.06
CA ASP A 127 -27.70 -20.68 32.98
C ASP A 127 -27.77 -21.12 31.53
N ALA A 128 -26.61 -21.39 30.94
CA ALA A 128 -26.49 -21.86 29.56
C ALA A 128 -27.16 -23.23 29.33
N GLY A 129 -27.28 -24.07 30.36
CA GLY A 129 -27.95 -25.37 30.26
C GLY A 129 -29.47 -25.26 30.14
N THR A 130 -30.06 -24.15 30.61
CA THR A 130 -31.50 -23.90 30.51
C THR A 130 -31.87 -22.71 29.62
N HIS A 131 -30.87 -21.95 29.14
CA HIS A 131 -31.02 -20.70 28.41
C HIS A 131 -31.90 -19.69 29.17
N VAL A 132 -31.66 -19.53 30.47
CA VAL A 132 -32.49 -18.66 31.34
C VAL A 132 -31.63 -17.64 32.07
N TYR A 133 -32.05 -16.38 31.96
CA TYR A 133 -31.63 -15.33 32.87
C TYR A 133 -32.45 -15.36 34.16
N THR A 134 -31.76 -15.33 35.30
CA THR A 134 -32.40 -15.20 36.62
C THR A 134 -31.97 -13.88 37.26
N ALA A 135 -32.92 -13.00 37.54
CA ALA A 135 -32.67 -11.77 38.29
C ALA A 135 -32.33 -12.11 39.74
N VAL A 136 -31.14 -11.72 40.18
CA VAL A 136 -30.65 -11.90 41.55
C VAL A 136 -31.02 -10.71 42.42
N SER A 137 -30.79 -9.50 41.92
CA SER A 137 -31.10 -8.26 42.62
C SER A 137 -31.47 -7.15 41.65
N PHE A 138 -32.28 -6.19 42.12
CA PHE A 138 -32.65 -4.99 41.38
C PHE A 138 -32.62 -3.79 42.30
N TRP A 139 -32.02 -2.71 41.84
CA TRP A 139 -32.02 -1.42 42.51
C TRP A 139 -32.64 -0.37 41.60
N GLY A 140 -33.74 0.24 42.06
CA GLY A 140 -34.53 1.18 41.26
C GLY A 140 -34.00 2.62 41.27
N PHE A 141 -33.76 3.17 40.08
CA PHE A 141 -33.46 4.58 39.82
C PHE A 141 -33.68 4.93 38.35
N ASP A 142 -34.10 6.15 38.05
CA ASP A 142 -34.20 6.63 36.67
C ASP A 142 -32.90 7.30 36.20
N GLY A 143 -32.65 7.22 34.89
CA GLY A 143 -31.60 8.00 34.22
C GLY A 143 -30.23 7.33 34.11
N ALA A 144 -30.10 6.04 34.44
CA ALA A 144 -28.87 5.30 34.19
C ALA A 144 -28.58 5.19 32.69
N LYS A 145 -27.32 5.40 32.30
CA LYS A 145 -26.87 5.31 30.91
C LYS A 145 -25.91 4.17 30.70
N ASP A 146 -24.80 4.22 31.40
CA ASP A 146 -23.71 3.27 31.24
C ASP A 146 -23.20 2.81 32.61
N LEU A 147 -22.50 1.68 32.62
CA LEU A 147 -21.90 1.11 33.82
C LEU A 147 -20.52 0.50 33.52
N THR A 148 -19.66 0.46 34.53
CA THR A 148 -18.37 -0.24 34.47
C THR A 148 -18.06 -0.85 35.84
N ILE A 149 -17.15 -1.82 35.89
CA ILE A 149 -16.80 -2.55 37.12
C ILE A 149 -15.31 -2.35 37.40
N ASP A 150 -14.97 -1.90 38.61
CA ASP A 150 -13.57 -1.74 39.01
C ASP A 150 -12.90 -3.08 39.39
N ALA A 151 -11.57 -3.06 39.55
CA ALA A 151 -10.80 -4.24 39.94
C ALA A 151 -11.18 -4.81 41.33
N ASN A 152 -11.94 -4.09 42.15
CA ASN A 152 -12.46 -4.54 43.44
C ASN A 152 -13.88 -5.11 43.35
N GLY A 153 -14.48 -5.15 42.15
CA GLY A 153 -15.85 -5.60 41.93
C GLY A 153 -16.91 -4.55 42.29
N VAL A 154 -16.53 -3.28 42.42
CA VAL A 154 -17.48 -2.16 42.61
C VAL A 154 -18.10 -1.79 41.28
N ILE A 155 -19.43 -1.70 41.24
CA ILE A 155 -20.19 -1.30 40.07
C ILE A 155 -20.35 0.22 40.07
N HIS A 156 -19.81 0.89 39.06
CA HIS A 156 -19.92 2.32 38.85
C HIS A 156 -20.98 2.59 37.78
N VAL A 157 -21.95 3.44 38.09
CA VAL A 157 -23.06 3.76 37.18
C VAL A 157 -23.09 5.26 36.93
N ILE A 158 -23.23 5.66 35.67
CA ILE A 158 -23.40 7.06 35.28
C ILE A 158 -24.85 7.40 34.93
N PHE A 159 -25.27 8.61 35.30
CA PHE A 159 -26.64 9.10 35.22
C PHE A 159 -26.73 10.38 34.38
N ASP A 160 -27.79 10.49 33.56
CA ASP A 160 -28.07 11.67 32.71
C ASP A 160 -28.83 12.81 33.41
N GLY A 161 -29.37 12.58 34.61
CA GLY A 161 -30.05 13.61 35.41
C GLY A 161 -31.55 13.82 35.13
N GLY A 162 -32.30 12.78 34.75
CA GLY A 162 -33.75 12.81 34.56
C GLY A 162 -34.59 13.25 35.78
N ALA A 163 -35.88 13.53 35.53
CA ALA A 163 -36.83 14.20 36.44
C ALA A 163 -36.98 13.54 37.83
N GLY A 164 -36.12 13.92 38.77
CA GLY A 164 -36.17 13.50 40.18
C GLY A 164 -34.89 12.86 40.71
N ASN A 165 -33.89 12.59 39.86
CA ASN A 165 -32.61 12.01 40.27
C ASN A 165 -31.44 12.97 40.06
N PRO A 166 -30.42 12.93 40.94
CA PRO A 166 -29.19 13.70 40.77
C PRO A 166 -28.42 13.18 39.54
N ALA A 167 -28.08 14.09 38.62
CA ALA A 167 -27.07 13.84 37.59
C ALA A 167 -25.71 13.53 38.26
N GLY A 168 -24.94 12.61 37.70
CA GLY A 168 -23.64 12.23 38.25
C GLY A 168 -23.27 10.78 38.08
N ILE A 169 -22.39 10.32 38.97
CA ILE A 169 -21.90 8.95 39.08
C ILE A 169 -22.28 8.41 40.46
N SER A 170 -22.51 7.10 40.59
CA SER A 170 -22.71 6.42 41.88
C SER A 170 -22.05 5.06 41.88
N ALA A 171 -21.60 4.62 43.06
CA ALA A 171 -20.96 3.32 43.25
C ALA A 171 -21.88 2.34 43.99
N PHE A 172 -21.87 1.08 43.58
CA PHE A 172 -22.64 -0.01 44.17
C PHE A 172 -21.75 -1.21 44.46
N THR A 173 -22.02 -1.89 45.58
CA THR A 173 -21.49 -3.24 45.83
C THR A 173 -22.56 -4.28 45.57
N PHE A 174 -22.13 -5.48 45.20
CA PHE A 174 -22.95 -6.68 45.18
C PHE A 174 -22.33 -7.76 46.07
N ASP A 175 -23.11 -8.33 46.97
CA ASP A 175 -22.65 -9.36 47.91
C ASP A 175 -22.96 -10.81 47.46
N GLY A 176 -23.38 -10.97 46.19
CA GLY A 176 -23.89 -12.23 45.66
C GLY A 176 -25.41 -12.38 45.77
N THR A 177 -26.09 -11.53 46.54
CA THR A 177 -27.55 -11.60 46.75
C THR A 177 -28.26 -10.26 46.68
N SER A 178 -27.58 -9.16 47.02
CA SER A 178 -28.17 -7.84 47.10
C SER A 178 -27.23 -6.74 46.59
N LEU A 179 -27.80 -5.81 45.83
CA LEU A 179 -27.16 -4.55 45.48
C LEU A 179 -27.28 -3.57 46.66
N ALA A 180 -26.20 -2.85 46.93
CA ALA A 180 -26.18 -1.77 47.92
C ALA A 180 -25.37 -0.57 47.40
N ALA A 181 -25.91 0.63 47.53
CA ALA A 181 -25.17 1.85 47.20
C ALA A 181 -24.07 2.10 48.24
N ILE A 182 -22.86 2.39 47.76
CA ILE A 182 -21.69 2.72 48.58
C ILE A 182 -21.67 4.21 48.91
N ASP A 183 -22.08 5.05 47.96
CA ASP A 183 -22.17 6.49 48.10
C ASP A 183 -23.57 7.04 47.75
N GLY A 184 -23.82 8.29 48.15
CA GLY A 184 -24.94 9.06 47.64
C GLY A 184 -24.46 9.81 46.41
N ALA A 185 -25.11 9.60 45.27
CA ALA A 185 -24.79 10.20 43.98
C ALA A 185 -24.13 11.58 44.07
N HIS A 186 -22.99 11.76 43.40
CA HIS A 186 -22.29 13.04 43.31
C HIS A 186 -23.14 14.06 42.54
N SER A 187 -24.07 14.73 43.24
CA SER A 187 -25.13 15.58 42.70
C SER A 187 -24.68 16.97 42.23
N GLY A 188 -23.38 17.19 42.05
CA GLY A 188 -22.79 18.45 41.56
C GLY A 188 -22.46 18.42 40.06
N PHE A 189 -22.72 17.30 39.40
CA PHE A 189 -22.28 16.98 38.04
C PHE A 189 -23.42 17.19 37.04
N GLY A 190 -23.12 17.67 35.83
CA GLY A 190 -24.09 17.61 34.71
C GLY A 190 -24.27 16.17 34.25
N GLY A 191 -25.39 15.80 33.63
CA GLY A 191 -25.59 14.41 33.19
C GLY A 191 -24.44 13.87 32.32
N GLY A 192 -24.16 12.56 32.41
CA GLY A 192 -23.18 11.87 31.57
C GLY A 192 -23.81 10.75 30.74
N THR A 193 -23.06 10.21 29.78
CA THR A 193 -23.51 9.19 28.83
C THR A 193 -22.68 7.92 28.85
N ALA A 194 -21.37 8.00 29.13
CA ALA A 194 -20.45 6.86 29.10
C ALA A 194 -19.48 6.91 30.28
N ILE A 195 -19.06 5.73 30.73
CA ILE A 195 -18.14 5.52 31.85
C ILE A 195 -17.26 4.30 31.58
N LYS A 196 -15.94 4.41 31.84
CA LYS A 196 -14.99 3.30 31.71
C LYS A 196 -13.96 3.33 32.84
N TYR A 197 -13.63 2.16 33.37
CA TYR A 197 -12.56 1.96 34.35
C TYR A 197 -11.27 1.55 33.62
N SER A 198 -10.13 2.13 34.02
CA SER A 198 -8.82 1.66 33.55
C SER A 198 -8.14 0.80 34.62
N GLU A 199 -7.80 -0.42 34.25
CA GLU A 199 -7.05 -1.33 35.14
C GLU A 199 -5.61 -0.87 35.39
N SER A 200 -5.01 -0.13 34.45
CA SER A 200 -3.58 0.17 34.49
C SER A 200 -3.23 1.37 35.38
N ASP A 201 -4.13 2.35 35.50
CA ASP A 201 -3.98 3.48 36.44
C ASP A 201 -4.95 3.43 37.64
N GLY A 202 -5.97 2.56 37.59
CA GLY A 202 -6.97 2.41 38.64
C GLY A 202 -7.95 3.59 38.74
N LEU A 203 -8.07 4.40 37.69
CA LEU A 203 -8.96 5.55 37.62
C LEU A 203 -10.23 5.25 36.83
N ILE A 204 -11.23 6.09 37.03
CA ILE A 204 -12.51 6.01 36.33
C ILE A 204 -12.64 7.24 35.44
N TYR A 205 -12.94 7.00 34.17
CA TYR A 205 -13.12 8.04 33.16
C TYR A 205 -14.58 8.12 32.77
N SER A 206 -15.11 9.34 32.64
CA SER A 206 -16.52 9.52 32.34
C SER A 206 -16.83 10.75 31.50
N THR A 207 -17.91 10.67 30.72
CA THR A 207 -18.43 11.84 30.00
C THR A 207 -19.29 12.70 30.91
N GLN A 208 -19.37 13.99 30.57
CA GLN A 208 -20.32 14.96 31.10
C GLN A 208 -20.85 15.79 29.94
N ILE A 209 -22.06 16.33 30.06
CA ILE A 209 -22.48 17.44 29.20
C ILE A 209 -21.42 18.54 29.25
N GLY A 210 -20.75 18.76 28.12
CA GLY A 210 -19.68 19.75 27.96
C GLY A 210 -18.27 19.31 28.40
N GLY A 211 -17.99 18.02 28.63
CA GLY A 211 -16.61 17.61 28.91
C GLY A 211 -16.35 16.14 29.27
N LEU A 212 -15.11 15.88 29.68
CA LEU A 212 -14.58 14.61 30.19
C LEU A 212 -14.10 14.78 31.63
N ASN A 213 -14.25 13.74 32.44
CA ASN A 213 -13.79 13.72 33.83
C ASN A 213 -12.97 12.47 34.12
N VAL A 214 -12.08 12.61 35.10
CA VAL A 214 -11.31 11.53 35.70
C VAL A 214 -11.54 11.52 37.21
N TRP A 215 -11.75 10.33 37.75
CA TRP A 215 -12.12 10.12 39.15
C TRP A 215 -11.22 9.09 39.81
N GLY A 216 -10.74 9.44 40.99
CA GLY A 216 -10.27 8.46 41.96
C GLY A 216 -11.43 7.94 42.81
N PHE A 217 -11.46 6.64 43.10
CA PHE A 217 -12.41 6.05 44.04
C PHE A 217 -11.66 5.27 45.13
N ASN A 218 -11.92 5.60 46.40
CA ASN A 218 -11.21 4.99 47.53
C ASN A 218 -11.99 3.85 48.21
N GLY A 219 -13.04 3.33 47.56
CA GLY A 219 -13.96 2.34 48.15
C GLY A 219 -15.10 2.94 48.97
N SER A 220 -15.22 4.27 49.06
CA SER A 220 -16.33 4.92 49.78
C SER A 220 -16.76 6.26 49.18
N VAL A 221 -15.83 7.05 48.62
CA VAL A 221 -16.10 8.38 48.10
C VAL A 221 -15.28 8.61 46.83
N TYR A 222 -15.89 9.24 45.82
CA TYR A 222 -15.14 9.76 44.66
C TYR A 222 -14.39 11.06 44.98
N SER A 223 -13.16 11.16 44.47
CA SER A 223 -12.43 12.42 44.30
C SER A 223 -12.36 12.75 42.82
N ALA A 224 -12.94 13.89 42.41
CA ALA A 224 -12.74 14.41 41.07
C ALA A 224 -11.31 14.94 40.96
N ASP A 225 -10.52 14.39 40.03
CA ASP A 225 -9.13 14.81 39.86
C ASP A 225 -9.03 16.00 38.91
N ASP A 226 -9.75 16.01 37.78
CA ASP A 226 -9.87 17.18 36.88
C ASP A 226 -11.03 17.06 35.87
N PHE A 227 -11.43 18.19 35.28
CA PHE A 227 -12.45 18.31 34.24
C PHE A 227 -11.87 18.94 32.97
N TYR A 228 -12.00 18.25 31.85
CA TYR A 228 -11.63 18.79 30.54
C TYR A 228 -12.87 19.26 29.77
N GLY A 229 -12.91 20.56 29.46
CA GLY A 229 -13.98 21.16 28.66
C GLY A 229 -13.93 20.67 27.21
N PHE A 230 -14.98 19.98 26.77
CA PHE A 230 -15.04 19.30 25.48
C PHE A 230 -16.48 19.32 24.92
N PRO A 231 -16.73 19.22 23.60
CA PRO A 231 -18.08 19.02 23.09
C PRO A 231 -18.76 17.78 23.70
N ASN A 232 -20.06 17.62 23.47
CA ASN A 232 -20.84 16.53 24.06
C ASN A 232 -20.27 15.15 23.67
N ALA A 233 -19.41 14.60 24.51
CA ALA A 233 -18.88 13.25 24.38
C ALA A 233 -20.02 12.26 24.59
N LEU A 234 -20.12 11.30 23.67
CA LEU A 234 -21.14 10.26 23.63
C LEU A 234 -20.59 8.98 24.25
N GLU A 235 -19.41 8.55 23.79
CA GLU A 235 -18.80 7.26 24.09
C GLU A 235 -17.29 7.39 24.34
N LEU A 236 -16.71 6.45 25.08
CA LEU A 236 -15.30 6.43 25.50
C LEU A 236 -14.68 5.04 25.29
N ALA A 237 -13.41 5.01 24.92
CA ALA A 237 -12.55 3.84 25.05
C ALA A 237 -11.18 4.24 25.61
N ILE A 238 -10.45 3.28 26.16
CA ILE A 238 -9.13 3.50 26.79
C ILE A 238 -8.18 2.49 26.16
N ASP A 239 -7.06 2.97 25.64
CA ASP A 239 -5.99 2.13 25.07
C ASP A 239 -5.02 1.63 26.15
N SER A 240 -4.07 0.80 25.74
CA SER A 240 -3.07 0.20 26.64
C SER A 240 -2.12 1.23 27.26
N ASP A 241 -2.00 2.41 26.66
CA ASP A 241 -1.19 3.55 27.09
C ASP A 241 -1.94 4.56 28.00
N ASN A 242 -3.19 4.25 28.40
CA ASN A 242 -4.09 5.14 29.16
C ASN A 242 -4.51 6.42 28.42
N VAL A 243 -4.52 6.39 27.10
CA VAL A 243 -5.13 7.45 26.30
C VAL A 243 -6.63 7.19 26.21
N VAL A 244 -7.41 8.22 26.54
CA VAL A 244 -8.86 8.18 26.47
C VAL A 244 -9.30 8.65 25.09
N HIS A 245 -9.94 7.77 24.34
CA HIS A 245 -10.53 8.05 23.03
C HIS A 245 -12.01 8.35 23.21
N ALA A 246 -12.43 9.59 22.90
CA ALA A 246 -13.81 10.03 23.06
C ALA A 246 -14.45 10.36 21.71
N VAL A 247 -15.59 9.73 21.44
CA VAL A 247 -16.50 10.13 20.36
C VAL A 247 -17.40 11.24 20.86
N TRP A 248 -17.59 12.29 20.06
CA TRP A 248 -18.41 13.43 20.45
C TRP A 248 -19.31 13.90 19.31
N GLN A 249 -20.38 14.62 19.67
CA GLN A 249 -21.31 15.23 18.74
C GLN A 249 -21.22 16.75 18.78
N ASP A 250 -21.25 17.37 17.60
CA ASP A 250 -21.34 18.82 17.49
C ASP A 250 -22.74 19.28 17.94
N PRO A 251 -22.84 20.13 18.99
CA PRO A 251 -24.14 20.58 19.51
C PRO A 251 -24.93 21.45 18.53
N VAL A 252 -24.30 22.01 17.49
CA VAL A 252 -24.93 22.86 16.47
C VAL A 252 -25.31 22.05 15.23
N ASN A 253 -24.56 20.99 14.91
CA ASN A 253 -24.81 20.12 13.77
C ASN A 253 -24.99 18.66 14.22
N PRO A 254 -26.23 18.13 14.29
CA PRO A 254 -26.47 16.75 14.72
C PRO A 254 -25.81 15.68 13.84
N GLY A 255 -25.47 16.02 12.59
CA GLY A 255 -24.66 15.20 11.68
C GLY A 255 -23.15 15.42 11.79
N GLY A 256 -22.72 16.40 12.57
CA GLY A 256 -21.32 16.68 12.91
C GLY A 256 -20.93 16.06 14.25
N GLY A 257 -19.65 15.70 14.38
CA GLY A 257 -19.08 15.05 15.55
C GLY A 257 -17.81 14.30 15.17
N GLY A 258 -16.85 14.12 16.06
CA GLY A 258 -15.54 13.57 15.74
C GLY A 258 -15.06 12.56 16.78
N LEU A 259 -13.83 12.11 16.60
CA LEU A 259 -13.08 11.31 17.55
C LEU A 259 -11.92 12.17 18.08
N SER A 260 -11.62 12.10 19.37
CA SER A 260 -10.50 12.83 19.96
C SER A 260 -9.86 12.02 21.07
N SER A 261 -8.54 12.09 21.18
CA SER A 261 -7.78 11.41 22.23
C SER A 261 -7.28 12.39 23.29
N PHE A 262 -7.25 11.93 24.53
CA PHE A 262 -6.86 12.69 25.70
C PHE A 262 -5.95 11.86 26.60
N ALA A 263 -4.79 12.40 26.94
CA ALA A 263 -3.91 11.80 27.94
C ALA A 263 -4.06 12.49 29.28
N TRP A 264 -4.13 11.70 30.35
CA TRP A 264 -4.10 12.16 31.73
C TRP A 264 -2.73 11.86 32.35
N ASN A 265 -2.07 12.88 32.92
CA ASN A 265 -0.73 12.72 33.51
C ASN A 265 -0.74 12.63 35.05
N GLY A 266 -1.91 12.45 35.66
CA GLY A 266 -2.08 12.51 37.12
C GLY A 266 -2.39 13.90 37.69
N SER A 267 -2.40 14.94 36.86
CA SER A 267 -2.71 16.32 37.31
C SER A 267 -3.44 17.20 36.31
N THR A 268 -3.24 17.00 35.01
CA THR A 268 -3.88 17.79 33.94
C THR A 268 -4.15 16.93 32.71
N TRP A 269 -5.25 17.23 32.05
CA TRP A 269 -5.58 16.69 30.73
C TRP A 269 -4.77 17.34 29.60
N THR A 270 -4.34 16.52 28.63
CA THR A 270 -3.73 16.97 27.37
C THR A 270 -4.48 16.33 26.21
N ALA A 271 -5.03 17.14 25.29
CA ALA A 271 -5.53 16.62 24.03
C ALA A 271 -4.35 16.18 23.16
N THR A 272 -4.33 14.92 22.75
CA THR A 272 -3.21 14.30 22.04
C THR A 272 -3.49 14.12 20.56
N GLY A 273 -4.75 13.85 20.17
CA GLY A 273 -5.13 13.70 18.77
C GLY A 273 -6.58 14.03 18.47
N PHE A 274 -6.86 14.31 17.19
CA PHE A 274 -8.18 14.66 16.69
C PHE A 274 -8.41 14.06 15.30
N TYR A 275 -9.57 13.43 15.12
CA TYR A 275 -10.04 12.93 13.83
C TYR A 275 -11.47 13.43 13.56
N GLY A 276 -11.66 13.97 12.35
CA GLY A 276 -12.73 14.91 11.98
C GLY A 276 -14.17 14.37 11.88
N TYR A 277 -15.04 15.19 11.26
CA TYR A 277 -16.50 15.10 11.35
C TYR A 277 -17.12 13.88 10.65
N GLY A 278 -17.58 12.87 11.41
CA GLY A 278 -18.08 11.58 10.88
C GLY A 278 -19.44 11.11 11.41
N GLY A 279 -20.13 11.90 12.25
CA GLY A 279 -21.37 11.45 12.88
C GLY A 279 -21.17 10.15 13.68
N PHE A 280 -19.98 9.99 14.26
CA PHE A 280 -19.59 8.81 15.03
C PHE A 280 -20.50 8.61 16.24
N ARG A 281 -20.62 7.35 16.63
CA ARG A 281 -21.59 6.90 17.65
C ARG A 281 -20.98 5.96 18.68
N GLY A 282 -19.93 5.22 18.37
CA GLY A 282 -19.26 4.35 19.34
C GLY A 282 -17.77 4.22 19.06
N VAL A 283 -17.02 3.81 20.06
CA VAL A 283 -15.57 3.56 19.98
C VAL A 283 -15.20 2.38 20.88
N PHE A 284 -14.26 1.54 20.44
CA PHE A 284 -13.64 0.50 21.26
C PHE A 284 -12.18 0.30 20.86
N VAL A 285 -11.38 -0.31 21.74
CA VAL A 285 -9.98 -0.68 21.48
C VAL A 285 -9.87 -2.20 21.48
N ASP A 286 -9.16 -2.77 20.52
CA ASP A 286 -8.91 -4.22 20.46
C ASP A 286 -7.66 -4.64 21.23
N SER A 287 -7.28 -5.92 21.14
CA SER A 287 -6.10 -6.44 21.85
C SER A 287 -4.76 -6.04 21.25
N GLU A 288 -4.76 -5.48 20.05
CA GLU A 288 -3.57 -4.99 19.33
C GLU A 288 -3.44 -3.46 19.47
N ASP A 289 -4.29 -2.85 20.30
CA ASP A 289 -4.38 -1.40 20.54
C ASP A 289 -4.94 -0.60 19.36
N ASN A 290 -5.59 -1.26 18.39
CA ASN A 290 -6.28 -0.55 17.32
C ASN A 290 -7.60 0.03 17.82
N ILE A 291 -7.90 1.24 17.36
CA ILE A 291 -9.09 2.02 17.70
C ILE A 291 -10.17 1.82 16.65
N HIS A 292 -11.28 1.22 17.05
CA HIS A 292 -12.42 0.96 16.18
C HIS A 292 -13.53 1.97 16.45
N VAL A 293 -14.09 2.56 15.40
CA VAL A 293 -15.09 3.65 15.51
C VAL A 293 -16.32 3.32 14.67
N ALA A 294 -17.49 3.33 15.32
CA ALA A 294 -18.77 3.07 14.67
C ALA A 294 -19.41 4.38 14.14
N HIS A 295 -19.92 4.33 12.91
CA HIS A 295 -20.69 5.39 12.26
C HIS A 295 -21.89 4.81 11.49
N ALA A 296 -22.75 5.69 10.97
CA ALA A 296 -23.95 5.29 10.23
C ALA A 296 -23.68 4.44 8.96
N GLY A 297 -22.42 4.34 8.52
CA GLY A 297 -22.00 3.58 7.33
C GLY A 297 -21.22 2.30 7.64
N GLY A 298 -20.99 1.95 8.91
CA GLY A 298 -20.20 0.78 9.30
C GLY A 298 -19.25 1.07 10.47
N ILE A 299 -18.18 0.28 10.54
CA ILE A 299 -17.07 0.43 11.50
C ILE A 299 -15.80 0.75 10.70
N SER A 300 -15.01 1.69 11.21
CA SER A 300 -13.67 2.01 10.69
C SER A 300 -12.63 1.71 11.78
N GLU A 301 -11.45 1.26 11.38
CA GLU A 301 -10.32 0.95 12.27
C GLU A 301 -9.18 1.96 12.08
N TYR A 302 -8.53 2.34 13.19
CA TYR A 302 -7.45 3.31 13.22
C TYR A 302 -6.35 2.85 14.17
N ASP A 303 -5.10 2.93 13.73
CA ASP A 303 -3.92 2.95 14.59
C ASP A 303 -3.74 4.36 15.18
N PHE A 304 -3.29 4.47 16.43
CA PHE A 304 -3.05 5.75 17.10
C PHE A 304 -1.57 5.90 17.47
N ASP A 305 -0.86 6.77 16.76
CA ASP A 305 0.59 6.98 16.93
C ASP A 305 0.98 7.86 18.14
N GLY A 306 0.03 8.12 19.04
CA GLY A 306 0.14 9.08 20.14
C GLY A 306 -0.24 10.52 19.78
N VAL A 307 -0.40 10.85 18.49
CA VAL A 307 -0.77 12.19 18.01
C VAL A 307 -1.88 12.17 16.95
N ASN A 308 -1.88 11.18 16.06
CA ASN A 308 -2.77 11.06 14.92
C ASN A 308 -3.45 9.70 14.90
N TYR A 309 -4.67 9.68 14.36
CA TYR A 309 -5.35 8.45 13.98
C TYR A 309 -5.00 8.12 12.53
N VAL A 310 -4.35 6.99 12.32
CA VAL A 310 -3.95 6.44 11.01
C VAL A 310 -4.91 5.32 10.66
N PRO A 311 -5.73 5.41 9.61
CA PRO A 311 -6.66 4.34 9.26
C PRO A 311 -5.89 3.05 8.92
N ASN A 312 -6.28 1.92 9.51
CA ASN A 312 -5.76 0.61 9.11
C ASN A 312 -6.45 0.18 7.81
N LEU A 313 -5.68 -0.01 6.74
CA LEU A 313 -6.19 -0.21 5.37
C LEU A 313 -6.59 -1.66 5.07
N ASP A 314 -6.18 -2.61 5.90
CA ASP A 314 -6.43 -4.05 5.69
C ASP A 314 -7.89 -4.47 5.96
N TRP A 315 -8.71 -3.60 6.56
CA TRP A 315 -10.10 -3.92 6.93
C TRP A 315 -11.17 -3.37 5.95
N TYR A 316 -10.79 -2.66 4.88
CA TYR A 316 -11.74 -2.24 3.83
C TYR A 316 -12.11 -3.42 2.92
N GLY A 317 -12.98 -4.29 3.40
CA GLY A 317 -13.52 -5.41 2.64
C GLY A 317 -14.25 -4.96 1.36
N THR A 318 -13.53 -4.99 0.23
CA THR A 318 -14.14 -5.27 -1.07
C THR A 318 -14.19 -6.79 -1.23
N LEU A 319 -15.40 -7.32 -1.26
CA LEU A 319 -15.72 -8.73 -1.47
C LEU A 319 -15.00 -9.32 -2.69
N GLY A 320 -14.07 -10.25 -2.45
CA GLY A 320 -13.64 -11.24 -3.45
C GLY A 320 -12.14 -11.51 -3.48
N GLY A 321 -11.66 -12.42 -2.63
CA GLY A 321 -10.30 -12.97 -2.74
C GLY A 321 -9.93 -13.75 -1.48
N VAL A 322 -9.80 -15.07 -1.60
CA VAL A 322 -9.36 -15.96 -0.53
C VAL A 322 -7.84 -15.84 -0.42
N HIS A 323 -7.31 -15.43 0.72
CA HIS A 323 -5.90 -15.62 1.06
C HIS A 323 -5.79 -16.34 2.41
N GLU A 324 -4.95 -17.38 2.38
CA GLU A 324 -4.63 -18.35 3.41
C GLU A 324 -3.55 -17.76 4.32
N VAL A 325 -3.78 -17.75 5.64
CA VAL A 325 -2.87 -17.14 6.63
C VAL A 325 -1.84 -18.17 7.09
N VAL A 326 -0.56 -17.88 6.87
CA VAL A 326 0.61 -18.61 7.38
C VAL A 326 1.00 -18.01 8.75
N GLU A 327 1.11 -18.86 9.78
CA GLU A 327 1.52 -18.47 11.15
C GLU A 327 3.05 -18.48 11.30
N LEU A 328 3.64 -17.35 11.69
CA LEU A 328 4.99 -17.30 12.29
C LEU A 328 4.85 -17.11 13.81
N THR A 329 5.32 -18.10 14.58
CA THR A 329 5.40 -18.01 16.04
C THR A 329 6.87 -18.11 16.49
N SER A 330 7.30 -17.22 17.37
CA SER A 330 8.53 -17.40 18.16
C SER A 330 8.12 -17.71 19.61
N PRO A 331 8.61 -18.79 20.25
CA PRO A 331 8.18 -19.14 21.60
C PRO A 331 9.13 -18.58 22.69
N GLU A 332 8.53 -18.17 23.82
CA GLU A 332 9.23 -18.13 25.12
C GLU A 332 9.75 -19.53 25.52
N PRO A 333 10.82 -19.63 26.31
CA PRO A 333 11.44 -20.92 26.64
C PRO A 333 10.51 -21.76 27.54
N PRO A 334 10.13 -22.98 27.13
CA PRO A 334 9.24 -23.84 27.90
C PRO A 334 9.93 -24.45 29.14
N PRO A 335 9.15 -24.92 30.13
CA PRO A 335 9.68 -25.57 31.33
C PRO A 335 10.53 -26.81 31.00
N PRO A 336 11.50 -27.18 31.86
CA PRO A 336 12.40 -28.31 31.60
C PRO A 336 11.62 -29.62 31.42
N LEU A 337 11.84 -30.28 30.28
CA LEU A 337 11.28 -31.58 29.92
C LEU A 337 11.64 -32.64 30.97
N SER A 338 10.66 -33.45 31.40
CA SER A 338 10.94 -34.71 32.08
C SER A 338 11.66 -35.65 31.11
N ALA A 339 12.80 -36.22 31.51
CA ALA A 339 13.53 -37.17 30.67
C ALA A 339 12.62 -38.32 30.21
N PRO A 340 12.63 -38.71 28.92
CA PRO A 340 11.79 -39.80 28.44
C PRO A 340 12.27 -41.13 29.04
N ASP A 341 11.33 -42.00 29.40
CA ASP A 341 11.62 -43.40 29.73
C ASP A 341 12.02 -44.12 28.44
N VAL A 342 13.27 -44.59 28.36
CA VAL A 342 13.82 -45.28 27.17
C VAL A 342 13.95 -46.78 27.44
N TRP A 343 13.51 -47.61 26.50
CA TRP A 343 13.72 -49.07 26.53
C TRP A 343 14.12 -49.60 25.15
N ILE A 344 14.73 -50.79 25.12
CA ILE A 344 15.30 -51.40 23.91
C ILE A 344 14.86 -52.86 23.83
N ASP A 345 14.54 -53.33 22.62
CA ASP A 345 14.39 -54.76 22.33
C ASP A 345 15.47 -55.26 21.37
N SER A 346 15.32 -56.47 20.81
CA SER A 346 16.33 -57.04 19.91
C SER A 346 16.53 -56.28 18.59
N ALA A 347 15.65 -55.34 18.23
CA ALA A 347 15.68 -54.63 16.95
C ALA A 347 15.37 -53.13 17.00
N ASN A 348 14.76 -52.62 18.07
CA ASN A 348 14.29 -51.25 18.14
C ASN A 348 14.58 -50.60 19.49
N LEU A 349 14.84 -49.30 19.45
CA LEU A 349 14.83 -48.40 20.58
C LEU A 349 13.44 -47.77 20.69
N TYR A 350 12.91 -47.68 21.91
CA TYR A 350 11.59 -47.11 22.20
C TYR A 350 11.68 -46.08 23.31
N TRP A 351 10.79 -45.08 23.31
CA TRP A 351 10.75 -44.09 24.38
C TRP A 351 9.35 -43.51 24.64
N SER A 352 9.13 -43.02 25.86
CA SER A 352 7.92 -42.28 26.23
C SER A 352 7.92 -40.87 25.65
N SER A 353 6.77 -40.40 25.17
CA SER A 353 6.64 -39.08 24.53
C SER A 353 5.91 -38.06 25.41
N THR A 354 6.48 -36.87 25.57
CA THR A 354 5.81 -35.61 25.94
C THR A 354 5.15 -34.98 24.72
N ASN A 355 3.89 -34.55 24.84
CA ASN A 355 3.13 -33.96 23.74
C ASN A 355 3.79 -32.68 23.22
N GLY A 356 3.89 -32.54 21.89
CA GLY A 356 4.51 -31.37 21.24
C GLY A 356 6.04 -31.34 21.24
N ALA A 357 6.72 -32.36 21.77
CA ALA A 357 8.18 -32.46 21.71
C ALA A 357 8.67 -33.21 20.46
N PHE A 358 9.88 -32.92 20.01
CA PHE A 358 10.63 -33.68 19.02
C PHE A 358 11.73 -34.51 19.71
N TYR A 359 12.19 -35.58 19.08
CA TYR A 359 13.21 -36.46 19.65
C TYR A 359 14.34 -36.77 18.68
N ASP A 360 15.56 -36.70 19.20
CA ASP A 360 16.79 -37.08 18.52
C ASP A 360 17.31 -38.40 19.12
N VAL A 361 17.69 -39.36 18.27
CA VAL A 361 18.35 -40.60 18.68
C VAL A 361 19.81 -40.51 18.29
N GLU A 362 20.69 -40.78 19.25
CA GLU A 362 22.14 -40.69 19.05
C GLU A 362 22.84 -41.94 19.59
N TYR A 363 24.02 -42.25 19.06
CA TYR A 363 24.79 -43.45 19.41
C TYR A 363 26.25 -43.13 19.74
N LYS A 364 26.87 -44.04 20.50
CA LYS A 364 28.30 -44.00 20.82
C LYS A 364 28.87 -45.39 21.06
N THR A 365 30.13 -45.60 20.68
CA THR A 365 30.83 -46.89 20.74
C THR A 365 31.58 -47.13 22.06
N ASP A 366 31.90 -46.10 22.85
CA ASP A 366 32.41 -46.23 24.22
C ASP A 366 31.91 -45.10 25.15
N LEU A 367 31.96 -45.32 26.48
CA LEU A 367 31.67 -44.29 27.50
C LEU A 367 32.94 -43.63 28.10
N GLN A 368 34.13 -43.91 27.57
CA GLN A 368 35.39 -43.39 28.10
C GLN A 368 36.00 -42.36 27.14
N PHE A 369 36.07 -41.10 27.59
CA PHE A 369 36.62 -39.90 26.95
C PHE A 369 35.66 -39.10 26.04
N GLN A 370 36.05 -37.82 25.89
CA GLN A 370 35.38 -36.66 25.30
C GLN A 370 34.94 -36.78 23.82
N ALA A 371 34.74 -37.98 23.29
CA ALA A 371 34.12 -38.14 21.98
C ALA A 371 32.65 -37.69 22.04
N GLU A 372 32.24 -36.86 21.09
CA GLU A 372 30.85 -36.39 20.97
C GLU A 372 29.92 -37.54 20.54
N TRP A 373 28.63 -37.40 20.84
CA TRP A 373 27.62 -38.36 20.40
C TRP A 373 27.39 -38.20 18.90
N ALA A 374 27.31 -39.31 18.16
CA ALA A 374 26.96 -39.28 16.76
C ALA A 374 25.44 -39.37 16.60
N SER A 375 24.86 -38.50 15.78
CA SER A 375 23.42 -38.54 15.51
C SER A 375 23.05 -39.76 14.66
N LEU A 376 21.98 -40.46 15.04
CA LEU A 376 21.37 -41.54 14.26
C LEU A 376 20.16 -41.02 13.47
N VAL A 377 19.32 -40.21 14.11
CA VAL A 377 18.15 -39.54 13.52
C VAL A 377 17.75 -38.34 14.39
N ARG A 378 17.25 -37.26 13.79
CA ARG A 378 16.78 -36.06 14.49
C ARG A 378 15.32 -35.75 14.17
N GLY A 379 14.66 -35.01 15.06
CA GLY A 379 13.35 -34.39 14.78
C GLY A 379 12.15 -35.33 14.79
N ILE A 380 12.19 -36.47 15.48
CA ILE A 380 11.06 -37.40 15.52
C ILE A 380 9.90 -36.77 16.31
N PRO A 381 8.72 -36.51 15.72
CA PRO A 381 7.61 -35.89 16.43
C PRO A 381 7.06 -36.83 17.52
N ALA A 382 6.60 -36.27 18.63
CA ALA A 382 5.94 -37.00 19.70
C ALA A 382 4.67 -37.71 19.20
N THR A 383 4.70 -39.04 19.10
CA THR A 383 3.46 -39.83 19.02
C THR A 383 3.04 -40.28 20.43
N PRO A 384 1.76 -40.11 20.82
CA PRO A 384 1.29 -40.61 22.10
C PRO A 384 1.49 -42.13 22.22
N TYR A 385 2.33 -42.53 23.17
CA TYR A 385 2.57 -43.90 23.65
C TYR A 385 3.42 -44.86 22.79
N THR A 386 3.98 -44.48 21.63
CA THR A 386 4.70 -45.44 20.77
C THR A 386 5.79 -44.84 19.88
N ASN A 387 6.70 -44.01 20.40
CA ASN A 387 7.87 -43.63 19.62
C ASN A 387 8.89 -44.78 19.60
N SER A 388 9.37 -45.13 18.40
CA SER A 388 10.39 -46.16 18.21
C SER A 388 11.28 -45.87 17.02
N HIS A 389 12.53 -46.32 17.07
CA HIS A 389 13.47 -46.26 15.94
C HIS A 389 14.22 -47.58 15.82
N SER A 390 14.34 -48.09 14.60
CA SER A 390 15.05 -49.35 14.34
C SER A 390 16.55 -49.16 14.49
N LEU A 391 17.21 -50.13 15.13
CA LEU A 391 18.65 -50.08 15.37
C LEU A 391 19.40 -50.71 14.19
N PRO A 392 20.52 -50.13 13.74
CA PRO A 392 21.38 -50.72 12.71
C PRO A 392 22.14 -51.92 13.31
N LEU A 393 21.49 -53.08 13.41
CA LEU A 393 22.00 -54.27 14.11
C LEU A 393 23.22 -54.94 13.45
N ASN A 394 23.62 -54.52 12.24
CA ASN A 394 24.48 -55.36 11.40
C ASN A 394 25.88 -54.81 11.10
N ASP A 395 26.20 -53.54 11.39
CA ASP A 395 27.51 -52.98 11.02
C ASP A 395 28.23 -52.16 12.10
N TYR A 396 27.58 -51.91 13.24
CA TYR A 396 28.19 -51.24 14.38
C TYR A 396 27.88 -52.06 15.64
N ASP A 397 28.85 -52.18 16.55
CA ASP A 397 28.64 -52.67 17.93
C ASP A 397 28.57 -51.43 18.85
N PRO A 398 27.55 -50.55 18.73
CA PRO A 398 27.45 -49.39 19.60
C PRO A 398 27.11 -49.87 21.01
N ALA A 399 27.97 -49.55 21.96
CA ALA A 399 27.75 -49.92 23.35
C ALA A 399 26.64 -49.08 24.02
N PHE A 400 26.29 -47.90 23.46
CA PHE A 400 25.34 -46.96 24.08
C PHE A 400 24.50 -46.17 23.05
N PHE A 401 23.24 -45.96 23.39
CA PHE A 401 22.29 -45.07 22.70
C PHE A 401 21.71 -44.07 23.69
N ARG A 402 21.34 -42.88 23.22
CA ARG A 402 20.52 -41.92 23.98
C ARG A 402 19.42 -41.32 23.11
N VAL A 403 18.33 -40.95 23.77
CA VAL A 403 17.24 -40.18 23.17
C VAL A 403 17.20 -38.81 23.85
N GLN A 404 17.20 -37.75 23.08
CA GLN A 404 17.12 -36.38 23.57
C GLN A 404 15.82 -35.75 23.07
N ALA A 405 15.07 -35.13 23.98
CA ALA A 405 13.86 -34.40 23.63
C ALA A 405 14.20 -32.92 23.37
N SER A 406 13.63 -32.34 22.31
CA SER A 406 13.74 -30.92 21.94
C SER A 406 12.34 -30.32 21.70
N TRP A 407 12.24 -29.00 21.80
CA TRP A 407 11.02 -28.26 21.45
C TRP A 407 11.10 -27.64 20.04
N GLU A 408 12.27 -27.68 19.42
CA GLU A 408 12.53 -27.23 18.06
C GLU A 408 12.67 -28.44 17.13
N ASN A 409 12.11 -28.34 15.93
CA ASN A 409 12.30 -29.33 14.87
C ASN A 409 13.73 -29.23 14.32
N ASN A 410 14.63 -30.06 14.85
CA ASN A 410 16.02 -30.22 14.39
C ASN A 410 16.12 -31.01 13.06
N ALA A 411 15.16 -30.82 12.15
CA ALA A 411 15.21 -31.43 10.84
C ALA A 411 16.42 -30.94 10.04
N LEU A 412 16.96 -31.84 9.22
CA LEU A 412 18.05 -31.53 8.30
C LEU A 412 17.47 -30.68 7.16
N ARG A 413 17.76 -29.38 7.14
CA ARG A 413 17.38 -28.43 6.08
C ARG A 413 18.53 -27.48 5.76
N VAL A 414 18.45 -26.79 4.63
CA VAL A 414 19.46 -25.78 4.24
C VAL A 414 19.41 -24.59 5.21
N THR A 415 20.59 -24.08 5.60
CA THR A 415 20.77 -22.94 6.50
C THR A 415 21.85 -22.02 5.96
N GLY A 416 22.06 -20.86 6.59
CA GLY A 416 22.99 -19.84 6.14
C GLY A 416 22.51 -19.20 4.85
N ASN A 417 22.29 -17.89 4.84
CA ASN A 417 21.79 -17.19 3.67
C ASN A 417 22.55 -15.90 3.46
N ILE A 418 23.03 -15.73 2.23
CA ILE A 418 23.55 -14.46 1.73
C ILE A 418 22.81 -14.20 0.41
N PRO A 419 22.05 -13.10 0.28
CA PRO A 419 21.76 -12.10 1.32
C PRO A 419 21.17 -12.67 2.59
N VAL A 420 21.41 -12.00 3.72
CA VAL A 420 20.76 -12.37 4.97
C VAL A 420 19.27 -12.11 4.87
N ASP A 421 18.48 -12.80 5.68
CA ASP A 421 17.02 -12.74 5.55
C ASP A 421 16.52 -11.34 5.90
N GLY A 422 15.71 -10.75 5.01
CA GLY A 422 15.27 -9.36 5.14
C GLY A 422 16.34 -8.32 4.80
N GLU A 423 17.46 -8.70 4.16
CA GLU A 423 18.49 -7.74 3.78
C GLU A 423 17.92 -6.72 2.79
N THR A 424 17.86 -5.47 3.22
CA THR A 424 17.54 -4.34 2.36
C THR A 424 18.82 -3.78 1.78
N MET A 425 18.75 -3.17 0.59
CA MET A 425 19.89 -2.53 -0.06
C MET A 425 20.90 -3.48 -0.73
N VAL A 426 20.43 -4.63 -1.19
CA VAL A 426 21.22 -5.59 -1.95
C VAL A 426 21.48 -5.07 -3.36
N GLN A 427 22.68 -5.26 -3.90
CA GLN A 427 22.97 -4.85 -5.29
C GLN A 427 22.36 -5.84 -6.28
N ASP A 428 22.08 -5.38 -7.49
CA ASP A 428 21.50 -6.17 -8.59
C ASP A 428 22.44 -7.27 -9.13
N ASP A 429 23.70 -7.30 -8.68
CA ASP A 429 24.71 -8.32 -8.98
C ASP A 429 24.90 -9.35 -7.84
N VAL A 430 23.94 -9.45 -6.92
CA VAL A 430 24.01 -10.37 -5.79
C VAL A 430 24.06 -11.82 -6.22
N VAL A 431 24.99 -12.59 -5.63
CA VAL A 431 25.02 -14.05 -5.75
C VAL A 431 24.42 -14.65 -4.48
N LEU A 432 23.32 -15.39 -4.63
CA LEU A 432 22.71 -16.15 -3.54
C LEU A 432 23.68 -17.23 -3.08
N SER A 433 23.88 -17.38 -1.78
CA SER A 433 24.67 -18.49 -1.25
C SER A 433 24.11 -19.02 0.06
N TRP A 434 24.33 -20.31 0.28
CA TRP A 434 23.86 -21.02 1.45
C TRP A 434 24.89 -21.99 2.01
N ASP A 435 24.70 -22.43 3.24
CA ASP A 435 25.51 -23.48 3.83
C ASP A 435 25.02 -24.87 3.38
N ALA A 436 25.97 -25.77 3.19
CA ALA A 436 25.63 -27.16 2.89
C ALA A 436 24.90 -27.81 4.07
N VAL A 437 23.86 -28.59 3.80
CA VAL A 437 23.10 -29.29 4.86
C VAL A 437 23.96 -30.33 5.57
N GLU A 438 23.82 -30.42 6.89
CA GLU A 438 24.45 -31.46 7.71
C GLU A 438 23.94 -32.85 7.26
N GLY A 439 24.84 -33.83 7.07
CA GLY A 439 24.49 -35.15 6.52
C GLY A 439 24.82 -35.36 5.03
N GLY A 440 25.11 -34.29 4.28
CA GLY A 440 25.67 -34.36 2.93
C GLY A 440 24.62 -34.54 1.82
N ALA A 441 23.97 -33.45 1.42
CA ALA A 441 23.12 -33.46 0.22
C ALA A 441 23.94 -33.74 -1.05
N ALA A 442 23.33 -34.50 -1.96
CA ALA A 442 23.87 -34.76 -3.29
C ALA A 442 23.80 -33.51 -4.17
N THR A 443 22.64 -32.87 -4.14
CA THR A 443 22.28 -31.73 -4.98
C THR A 443 21.24 -30.87 -4.29
N TYR A 444 21.06 -29.65 -4.80
CA TYR A 444 20.06 -28.69 -4.35
C TYR A 444 19.07 -28.34 -5.47
N ILE A 445 17.87 -27.96 -5.06
CA ILE A 445 16.86 -27.31 -5.90
C ILE A 445 16.70 -25.88 -5.37
N VAL A 446 16.75 -24.89 -6.27
CA VAL A 446 16.61 -23.48 -5.92
C VAL A 446 15.30 -22.95 -6.51
N TYR A 447 14.51 -22.32 -5.66
CA TYR A 447 13.27 -21.61 -5.98
C TYR A 447 13.53 -20.11 -5.82
N PHE A 448 13.10 -19.29 -6.78
CA PHE A 448 13.38 -17.85 -6.80
C PHE A 448 12.26 -17.10 -7.52
N SER A 449 11.64 -16.11 -6.88
CA SER A 449 10.54 -15.31 -7.44
C SER A 449 10.32 -14.00 -6.68
N THR A 450 9.53 -13.09 -7.23
CA THR A 450 8.93 -11.96 -6.50
C THR A 450 7.60 -12.34 -5.81
N ASP A 451 7.12 -13.57 -6.00
CA ASP A 451 5.92 -14.11 -5.37
C ASP A 451 6.32 -15.10 -4.26
N GLU A 452 6.17 -14.68 -3.01
CA GLU A 452 6.50 -15.47 -1.82
C GLU A 452 5.75 -16.79 -1.77
N SER A 453 4.46 -16.79 -2.11
CA SER A 453 3.59 -17.96 -1.99
C SER A 453 3.98 -19.09 -2.95
N LEU A 454 4.44 -18.73 -4.16
CA LEU A 454 4.95 -19.70 -5.12
C LEU A 454 6.29 -20.31 -4.65
N VAL A 455 7.13 -19.51 -4.01
CA VAL A 455 8.41 -19.98 -3.44
C VAL A 455 8.17 -20.86 -2.22
N GLU A 456 7.25 -20.49 -1.33
CA GLU A 456 6.86 -21.25 -0.15
C GLU A 456 6.19 -22.59 -0.50
N SER A 457 5.35 -22.63 -1.53
CA SER A 457 4.75 -23.88 -2.00
C SER A 457 5.71 -24.77 -2.80
N GLY A 458 6.86 -24.23 -3.22
CA GLY A 458 7.80 -24.95 -4.08
C GLY A 458 7.25 -25.18 -5.48
N ASP A 459 6.49 -24.23 -6.02
CA ASP A 459 5.82 -24.38 -7.30
C ASP A 459 6.84 -24.61 -8.43
N PRO A 460 6.62 -25.56 -9.35
CA PRO A 460 7.53 -25.84 -10.46
C PRO A 460 7.82 -24.63 -11.37
N SER A 461 6.95 -23.62 -11.41
CA SER A 461 7.10 -22.41 -12.23
C SER A 461 8.20 -21.47 -11.74
N VAL A 462 8.57 -21.54 -10.46
CA VAL A 462 9.61 -20.69 -9.84
C VAL A 462 10.91 -21.44 -9.55
N VAL A 463 11.05 -22.67 -10.07
CA VAL A 463 12.28 -23.45 -10.00
C VAL A 463 13.30 -22.90 -10.98
N VAL A 464 14.40 -22.37 -10.46
CA VAL A 464 15.46 -21.74 -11.27
C VAL A 464 16.72 -22.59 -11.38
N SER A 465 16.90 -23.59 -10.51
CA SER A 465 18.00 -24.54 -10.58
C SER A 465 17.61 -25.90 -10.00
N THR A 466 18.02 -26.99 -10.64
CA THR A 466 17.82 -28.37 -10.15
C THR A 466 19.08 -29.19 -10.32
N GLY A 467 19.40 -30.06 -9.35
CA GLY A 467 20.47 -31.04 -9.48
C GLY A 467 21.89 -30.46 -9.39
N SER A 468 22.05 -29.25 -8.85
CA SER A 468 23.36 -28.62 -8.66
C SER A 468 23.98 -29.04 -7.32
N SER A 469 25.27 -29.39 -7.31
CA SER A 469 26.02 -29.60 -6.05
C SER A 469 26.66 -28.32 -5.51
N ALA A 470 26.52 -27.19 -6.22
CA ALA A 470 26.99 -25.89 -5.76
C ALA A 470 26.10 -25.36 -4.62
N THR A 471 26.69 -24.58 -3.73
CA THR A 471 25.98 -23.87 -2.65
C THR A 471 25.82 -22.37 -2.94
N THR A 472 25.78 -22.04 -4.24
CA THR A 472 25.64 -20.69 -4.75
C THR A 472 24.75 -20.69 -5.98
N PHE A 473 23.99 -19.62 -6.18
CA PHE A 473 23.19 -19.37 -7.36
C PHE A 473 23.24 -17.90 -7.72
N ASP A 474 23.49 -17.60 -8.99
CA ASP A 474 23.48 -16.24 -9.54
C ASP A 474 22.09 -15.99 -10.14
N PRO A 475 21.20 -15.25 -9.46
CA PRO A 475 19.83 -15.07 -9.86
C PRO A 475 19.73 -14.14 -11.08
N PRO A 476 19.10 -14.59 -12.16
CA PRO A 476 18.89 -13.74 -13.30
C PRO A 476 17.64 -12.87 -13.10
N GLY A 477 17.72 -11.62 -13.51
CA GLY A 477 16.60 -10.69 -13.64
C GLY A 477 16.14 -9.98 -12.36
N LEU A 478 17.04 -9.26 -11.66
CA LEU A 478 16.74 -8.52 -10.43
C LEU A 478 16.32 -7.05 -10.63
N LEU A 479 15.02 -6.81 -10.55
CA LEU A 479 14.43 -5.49 -10.62
C LEU A 479 14.81 -4.69 -9.37
N THR A 480 15.35 -3.50 -9.58
CA THR A 480 15.65 -2.60 -8.47
C THR A 480 14.39 -2.23 -7.69
N LEU A 481 14.50 -2.10 -6.37
CA LEU A 481 13.40 -1.86 -5.43
C LEU A 481 12.31 -2.94 -5.47
N SER A 482 12.63 -4.16 -5.93
CA SER A 482 11.75 -5.31 -5.82
C SER A 482 12.23 -6.24 -4.73
N ASP A 483 11.26 -6.82 -4.02
CA ASP A 483 11.49 -7.88 -3.06
C ASP A 483 11.56 -9.22 -3.78
N TYR A 484 12.57 -9.99 -3.43
CA TYR A 484 12.82 -11.32 -3.99
C TYR A 484 12.81 -12.35 -2.89
N TYR A 485 12.03 -13.39 -3.12
CA TYR A 485 11.87 -14.53 -2.24
C TYR A 485 12.60 -15.72 -2.85
N TRP A 486 13.29 -16.47 -2.00
CA TRP A 486 14.03 -17.64 -2.45
C TRP A 486 14.10 -18.71 -1.39
N ARG A 487 14.18 -19.96 -1.85
CA ARG A 487 14.26 -21.15 -1.02
C ARG A 487 15.18 -22.15 -1.65
N VAL A 488 15.89 -22.92 -0.83
CA VAL A 488 16.75 -24.00 -1.29
C VAL A 488 16.37 -25.30 -0.60
N ASP A 489 16.03 -26.31 -1.40
CA ASP A 489 15.72 -27.65 -0.92
C ASP A 489 16.90 -28.59 -1.18
N ALA A 490 17.29 -29.34 -0.14
CA ALA A 490 18.35 -30.34 -0.23
C ALA A 490 17.80 -31.68 -0.76
N VAL A 491 18.56 -32.33 -1.64
CA VAL A 491 18.22 -33.64 -2.20
C VAL A 491 19.26 -34.68 -1.75
N PRO A 492 18.85 -35.78 -1.11
CA PRO A 492 19.78 -36.79 -0.59
C PRO A 492 20.30 -37.74 -1.68
N ASP A 493 21.51 -38.26 -1.49
CA ASP A 493 22.05 -39.40 -2.27
C ASP A 493 21.51 -40.74 -1.74
N ASP A 494 21.17 -40.80 -0.45
CA ASP A 494 20.62 -41.96 0.24
C ASP A 494 19.10 -41.79 0.46
N PRO A 495 18.25 -42.67 -0.08
CA PRO A 495 16.80 -42.56 0.06
C PRO A 495 16.27 -42.71 1.50
N GLU A 496 17.10 -43.16 2.45
CA GLU A 496 16.74 -43.24 3.88
C GLU A 496 16.95 -41.90 4.61
N VAL A 497 17.67 -40.94 4.00
CA VAL A 497 17.83 -39.58 4.54
C VAL A 497 16.68 -38.72 4.03
N VAL A 498 15.90 -38.14 4.95
CA VAL A 498 14.81 -37.20 4.63
C VAL A 498 15.25 -35.79 5.04
N TYR A 499 15.28 -34.87 4.08
CA TYR A 499 15.48 -33.44 4.32
C TYR A 499 14.12 -32.73 4.34
N ASP A 500 13.98 -31.75 5.24
CA ASP A 500 12.85 -30.82 5.20
C ASP A 500 13.10 -29.76 4.11
N SER A 501 12.02 -29.13 3.63
CA SER A 501 12.13 -27.96 2.76
C SER A 501 12.91 -26.83 3.45
N GLY A 502 13.62 -26.04 2.65
CA GLY A 502 14.32 -24.85 3.13
C GLY A 502 13.35 -23.80 3.69
N LEU A 503 13.90 -22.85 4.44
CA LEU A 503 13.15 -21.63 4.78
C LEU A 503 13.06 -20.73 3.54
N VAL A 504 11.97 -19.98 3.43
CA VAL A 504 11.87 -18.89 2.48
C VAL A 504 12.65 -17.71 3.06
N TRP A 505 13.55 -17.16 2.26
CA TRP A 505 14.34 -15.97 2.59
C TRP A 505 13.98 -14.83 1.66
N THR A 506 14.10 -13.60 2.14
CA THR A 506 13.79 -12.40 1.37
C THR A 506 14.95 -11.40 1.33
N PHE A 507 15.05 -10.62 0.25
CA PHE A 507 15.90 -9.44 0.15
C PHE A 507 15.33 -8.41 -0.84
N THR A 508 15.74 -7.15 -0.68
CA THR A 508 15.35 -6.04 -1.57
C THR A 508 16.55 -5.50 -2.33
N VAL A 509 16.45 -5.47 -3.66
CA VAL A 509 17.49 -4.87 -4.50
C VAL A 509 17.42 -3.35 -4.47
N THR A 510 18.54 -2.64 -4.42
CA THR A 510 18.57 -1.18 -4.39
C THR A 510 19.22 -0.54 -5.60
N ILE A 511 18.94 0.74 -5.74
CA ILE A 511 19.46 1.63 -6.77
C ILE A 511 20.82 2.17 -6.31
N PRO A 512 21.80 2.40 -7.21
CA PRO A 512 23.10 2.95 -6.83
C PRO A 512 22.97 4.18 -5.93
N GLU A 513 23.64 4.13 -4.77
CA GLU A 513 23.51 5.13 -3.71
C GLU A 513 23.82 6.56 -4.19
N GLU A 514 24.72 6.67 -5.17
CA GLU A 514 25.18 7.91 -5.77
C GLU A 514 24.11 8.66 -6.59
N LEU A 515 22.99 8.01 -6.95
CA LEU A 515 21.94 8.66 -7.72
C LEU A 515 21.10 9.62 -6.87
N GLY A 516 20.79 10.79 -7.44
CA GLY A 516 19.87 11.76 -6.85
C GLY A 516 18.46 11.19 -6.71
N ALA A 517 17.70 11.70 -5.73
CA ALA A 517 16.37 11.17 -5.37
C ALA A 517 15.39 11.12 -6.55
N GLY A 518 15.39 12.13 -7.42
CA GLY A 518 14.55 12.13 -8.62
C GLY A 518 14.85 10.99 -9.59
N HIS A 519 16.13 10.68 -9.82
CA HIS A 519 16.52 9.58 -10.69
C HIS A 519 16.07 8.23 -10.11
N LYS A 520 16.21 8.05 -8.80
CA LYS A 520 15.73 6.86 -8.08
C LYS A 520 14.23 6.65 -8.28
N LYS A 521 13.44 7.72 -8.14
CA LYS A 521 11.98 7.68 -8.36
C LYS A 521 11.60 7.37 -9.80
N PHE A 522 12.33 7.88 -10.80
CA PHE A 522 12.09 7.51 -12.20
C PHE A 522 12.50 6.08 -12.55
N ILE A 523 13.49 5.51 -11.87
CA ILE A 523 13.81 4.09 -12.01
C ILE A 523 12.66 3.24 -11.46
N LYS A 524 12.04 3.65 -10.33
CA LYS A 524 10.83 3.01 -9.78
C LYS A 524 9.62 3.12 -10.73
N HIS A 525 9.30 4.33 -11.16
CA HIS A 525 8.05 4.60 -11.91
C HIS A 525 8.17 4.41 -13.42
N GLY A 526 9.39 4.28 -13.96
CA GLY A 526 9.65 4.38 -15.38
C GLY A 526 9.41 5.80 -15.94
N ILE A 527 9.59 5.96 -17.25
CA ILE A 527 9.20 7.16 -17.99
C ILE A 527 7.69 7.34 -17.86
N LEU A 528 7.29 8.55 -17.52
CA LEU A 528 5.89 8.93 -17.42
C LEU A 528 5.45 9.55 -18.76
N THR A 529 4.74 8.74 -19.57
CA THR A 529 3.93 9.25 -20.68
C THR A 529 2.57 9.59 -20.10
N SER A 530 2.36 10.89 -19.87
CA SER A 530 1.23 11.36 -19.10
C SER A 530 0.29 12.24 -19.89
N SER A 531 -0.93 12.41 -19.39
CA SER A 531 -1.75 13.54 -19.74
C SER A 531 -2.69 13.99 -18.63
N VAL A 532 -3.08 15.26 -18.72
CA VAL A 532 -4.16 15.85 -17.94
C VAL A 532 -5.50 15.56 -18.62
N VAL A 533 -6.40 14.98 -17.84
CA VAL A 533 -7.80 14.79 -18.20
C VAL A 533 -8.59 15.90 -17.52
N PHE A 534 -9.40 16.64 -18.30
CA PHE A 534 -10.38 17.56 -17.73
C PHE A 534 -11.77 17.03 -18.05
N PRO A 535 -12.55 16.59 -17.05
CA PRO A 535 -13.98 16.45 -17.22
C PRO A 535 -14.59 17.86 -17.18
N ASN A 536 -15.84 17.99 -17.60
CA ASN A 536 -16.56 19.26 -17.62
C ASN A 536 -16.26 20.15 -16.40
N THR A 537 -16.10 21.45 -16.65
CA THR A 537 -16.01 22.57 -15.68
C THR A 537 -14.63 22.89 -15.07
N PHE A 538 -13.71 23.40 -15.89
CA PHE A 538 -12.55 24.17 -15.40
C PHE A 538 -12.52 25.59 -16.00
N GLY A 539 -13.37 26.51 -15.53
CA GLY A 539 -13.28 27.96 -15.87
C GLY A 539 -13.39 28.38 -17.35
N PHE A 540 -13.40 27.41 -18.27
CA PHE A 540 -13.74 27.50 -19.67
C PHE A 540 -15.22 27.09 -19.77
N ASP A 541 -16.13 28.06 -19.56
CA ASP A 541 -17.57 27.82 -19.75
C ASP A 541 -17.85 27.26 -21.17
N TRP A 542 -19.04 26.67 -21.36
CA TRP A 542 -19.70 26.41 -22.66
C TRP A 542 -19.50 25.03 -23.33
N GLY A 543 -20.10 23.97 -22.77
CA GLY A 543 -20.47 22.74 -23.51
C GLY A 543 -21.48 21.88 -22.74
N PRO A 544 -22.50 21.26 -23.40
CA PRO A 544 -23.49 20.45 -22.70
C PRO A 544 -22.85 19.19 -22.10
N ASN A 545 -23.21 18.88 -20.85
CA ASN A 545 -22.98 17.60 -20.18
C ASN A 545 -23.02 16.42 -21.16
N GLY A 546 -21.92 15.69 -21.36
CA GLY A 546 -22.00 14.45 -22.14
C GLY A 546 -20.75 13.77 -22.69
N SER A 547 -19.52 14.10 -22.31
CA SER A 547 -18.34 13.34 -22.79
C SER A 547 -17.43 12.99 -21.63
N ASN A 548 -17.71 11.87 -20.98
CA ASN A 548 -16.77 11.30 -20.01
C ASN A 548 -15.78 10.40 -20.76
N VAL A 549 -14.50 10.49 -20.41
CA VAL A 549 -13.49 9.56 -20.88
C VAL A 549 -13.60 8.29 -20.05
N THR A 550 -13.62 7.14 -20.72
CA THR A 550 -13.65 5.85 -20.01
C THR A 550 -12.23 5.36 -19.71
N TRP A 551 -12.08 4.57 -18.65
CA TRP A 551 -10.83 3.85 -18.39
C TRP A 551 -10.38 2.97 -19.56
N SER A 552 -11.33 2.43 -20.34
CA SER A 552 -11.02 1.69 -21.56
C SER A 552 -10.40 2.58 -22.63
N THR A 553 -10.92 3.78 -22.86
CA THR A 553 -10.35 4.74 -23.82
C THR A 553 -8.95 5.18 -23.37
N TRP A 554 -8.77 5.42 -22.07
CA TRP A 554 -7.47 5.77 -21.49
C TRP A 554 -6.43 4.66 -21.69
N ALA A 555 -6.76 3.43 -21.29
CA ALA A 555 -5.88 2.27 -21.44
C ALA A 555 -5.50 1.99 -22.90
N ASP A 556 -6.40 2.30 -23.84
CA ASP A 556 -6.12 2.16 -25.27
C ASP A 556 -5.24 3.26 -25.84
N ALA A 557 -5.20 4.45 -25.21
CA ALA A 557 -4.25 5.51 -25.54
C ALA A 557 -2.82 5.22 -25.03
N LYS A 558 -2.63 4.17 -24.22
CA LYS A 558 -1.33 3.70 -23.70
C LYS A 558 -0.56 4.73 -22.86
N PHE A 559 -1.21 5.79 -22.38
CA PHE A 559 -0.62 6.58 -21.29
C PHE A 559 -0.47 5.68 -20.06
N ASN A 560 0.67 5.80 -19.38
CA ASN A 560 0.91 5.09 -18.12
C ASN A 560 0.70 5.98 -16.89
N SER A 561 0.36 7.25 -17.10
CA SER A 561 0.28 8.23 -16.02
C SER A 561 -0.85 9.24 -16.21
N VAL A 562 -1.75 9.39 -15.24
CA VAL A 562 -2.89 10.32 -15.29
C VAL A 562 -2.81 11.43 -14.23
N CYS A 563 -3.21 12.64 -14.60
CA CYS A 563 -3.35 13.74 -13.64
C CYS A 563 -4.72 13.71 -12.96
N THR A 564 -4.76 13.77 -11.63
CA THR A 564 -5.96 14.11 -10.87
C THR A 564 -5.92 15.60 -10.54
N HIS A 565 -6.62 16.44 -11.31
CA HIS A 565 -6.62 17.88 -11.07
C HIS A 565 -7.37 18.20 -9.75
N GLY A 566 -6.88 19.14 -8.94
CA GLY A 566 -7.17 19.27 -7.50
C GLY A 566 -8.56 18.84 -6.97
N SER A 567 -8.64 17.82 -6.12
CA SER A 567 -9.86 17.27 -5.47
C SER A 567 -10.96 16.72 -6.41
N TRP A 568 -10.81 16.81 -7.73
CA TRP A 568 -11.76 16.27 -8.69
C TRP A 568 -11.38 14.83 -9.00
N LEU A 569 -11.98 13.90 -8.26
CA LEU A 569 -11.72 12.46 -8.39
C LEU A 569 -12.61 11.73 -9.39
N ASN A 570 -13.69 12.37 -9.81
CA ASN A 570 -14.76 11.74 -10.58
C ASN A 570 -14.57 11.87 -12.11
N GLU A 571 -13.32 11.95 -12.57
CA GLU A 571 -13.00 12.47 -13.91
C GLU A 571 -13.02 11.41 -15.02
N LEU A 572 -12.64 10.17 -14.69
CA LEU A 572 -12.81 8.98 -15.54
C LEU A 572 -13.94 8.11 -15.00
N THR A 573 -14.80 7.57 -15.87
CA THR A 573 -15.95 6.76 -15.41
C THR A 573 -15.52 5.44 -14.78
N GLY A 574 -15.75 5.29 -13.48
CA GLY A 574 -15.47 4.11 -12.66
C GLY A 574 -15.28 4.52 -11.19
N SER A 575 -15.57 3.64 -10.23
CA SER A 575 -15.38 3.95 -8.80
C SER A 575 -13.92 3.82 -8.33
N VAL A 576 -13.09 3.11 -9.10
CA VAL A 576 -11.67 2.87 -8.84
C VAL A 576 -10.94 2.89 -10.19
N GLY A 577 -9.72 3.40 -10.22
CA GLY A 577 -8.85 3.33 -11.38
C GLY A 577 -8.11 1.99 -11.52
N PRO A 578 -7.46 1.73 -12.67
CA PRO A 578 -6.66 0.53 -12.87
C PRO A 578 -5.45 0.53 -11.93
N THR A 579 -5.11 -0.63 -11.39
CA THR A 579 -3.96 -0.81 -10.49
C THR A 579 -2.62 -0.78 -11.22
N ASP A 580 -2.61 -0.85 -12.56
CA ASP A 580 -1.41 -0.78 -13.41
C ASP A 580 -1.14 0.64 -13.93
N GLN A 581 -1.84 1.64 -13.41
CA GLN A 581 -1.70 3.04 -13.81
C GLN A 581 -1.04 3.85 -12.72
N THR A 582 -0.19 4.77 -13.16
CA THR A 582 0.44 5.74 -12.27
C THR A 582 -0.38 7.03 -12.24
N TYR A 583 -0.34 7.73 -11.12
CA TYR A 583 -1.09 8.95 -10.88
C TYR A 583 -0.17 10.07 -10.44
N TRP A 584 -0.55 11.29 -10.78
CA TRP A 584 0.06 12.49 -10.21
C TRP A 584 -0.97 13.58 -10.01
N ARG A 585 -0.64 14.54 -9.16
CA ARG A 585 -1.54 15.63 -8.80
C ARG A 585 -0.98 16.97 -9.18
N TRP A 586 -1.84 17.80 -9.75
CA TRP A 586 -1.58 19.22 -9.94
C TRP A 586 -2.30 20.04 -8.86
N CYS A 587 -1.51 20.69 -8.00
CA CYS A 587 -1.97 21.72 -7.06
C CYS A 587 -1.78 23.09 -7.71
N GLU A 588 -2.85 23.80 -8.08
CA GLU A 588 -2.79 24.95 -9.00
C GLU A 588 -2.30 26.25 -8.34
N GLY A 589 -2.78 26.54 -7.13
CA GLY A 589 -2.62 27.84 -6.48
C GLY A 589 -1.64 27.87 -5.32
N GLN A 590 -1.16 29.07 -4.96
CA GLN A 590 -0.36 29.26 -3.75
C GLN A 590 -1.13 28.89 -2.47
N SER A 591 -2.45 29.11 -2.45
CA SER A 591 -3.34 28.70 -1.36
C SER A 591 -3.27 27.20 -1.11
N ASP A 592 -3.22 26.42 -2.20
CA ASP A 592 -3.19 24.96 -2.17
C ASP A 592 -1.87 24.44 -1.59
N LEU A 593 -0.83 25.27 -1.55
CA LEU A 593 0.47 24.96 -0.95
C LEU A 593 0.59 25.39 0.51
N LEU A 594 -0.31 26.24 1.02
CA LEU A 594 -0.12 26.97 2.27
C LEU A 594 -1.08 26.57 3.40
N ASP A 595 -2.15 25.85 3.13
CA ASP A 595 -3.30 25.87 4.04
C ASP A 595 -3.28 24.85 5.19
N GLY A 596 -2.46 23.80 5.17
CA GLY A 596 -2.47 22.78 6.23
C GLY A 596 -3.84 22.10 6.41
N THR A 597 -4.79 22.30 5.48
CA THR A 597 -6.17 21.77 5.56
C THR A 597 -6.34 20.44 4.83
N GLY A 598 -5.27 19.93 4.21
CA GLY A 598 -5.30 18.66 3.47
C GLY A 598 -5.60 18.78 1.98
N ASN A 599 -5.84 19.98 1.42
CA ASN A 599 -5.99 20.13 -0.05
C ASN A 599 -4.72 19.80 -0.86
N ALA A 600 -3.57 19.76 -0.19
CA ALA A 600 -2.27 19.35 -0.74
C ALA A 600 -1.92 17.88 -0.49
N MET A 601 -2.71 17.18 0.33
CA MET A 601 -2.54 15.77 0.66
C MET A 601 -3.58 14.97 -0.11
N LEU A 602 -3.26 13.73 -0.47
CA LEU A 602 -4.26 12.83 -1.04
C LEU A 602 -5.34 12.56 0.02
N SER A 603 -6.59 12.91 -0.31
CA SER A 603 -7.75 12.51 0.47
C SER A 603 -7.90 10.98 0.44
N LEU A 604 -8.62 10.42 1.42
CA LEU A 604 -8.89 8.97 1.45
C LEU A 604 -9.57 8.47 0.17
N LEU A 605 -10.48 9.28 -0.38
CA LEU A 605 -11.13 8.97 -1.65
C LEU A 605 -10.12 8.99 -2.81
N GLU A 606 -9.11 9.87 -2.76
CA GLU A 606 -8.06 9.92 -3.78
C GLU A 606 -7.18 8.68 -3.72
N LYS A 607 -6.73 8.30 -2.51
CA LYS A 607 -5.96 7.07 -2.30
C LYS A 607 -6.73 5.83 -2.76
N ALA A 608 -8.00 5.72 -2.38
CA ALA A 608 -8.86 4.61 -2.82
C ALA A 608 -9.05 4.58 -4.34
N TYR A 609 -9.17 5.75 -4.98
CA TYR A 609 -9.34 5.83 -6.43
C TYR A 609 -8.09 5.42 -7.21
N ILE A 610 -6.91 5.83 -6.75
CA ILE A 610 -5.64 5.55 -7.42
C ILE A 610 -5.03 4.19 -7.07
N GLY A 611 -5.69 3.41 -6.21
CA GLY A 611 -5.18 2.11 -5.78
C GLY A 611 -3.99 2.20 -4.82
N ASP A 612 -3.99 3.21 -3.95
CA ASP A 612 -2.98 3.54 -2.93
C ASP A 612 -1.77 4.39 -3.40
N VAL A 613 -1.00 4.88 -2.41
CA VAL A 613 0.11 5.83 -2.54
C VAL A 613 1.26 5.30 -3.40
N GLU A 614 1.39 3.98 -3.54
CA GLU A 614 2.43 3.36 -4.38
C GLU A 614 2.26 3.72 -5.86
N ASN A 615 1.01 3.82 -6.32
CA ASN A 615 0.67 4.24 -7.67
C ASN A 615 0.80 5.76 -7.86
N PHE A 616 1.16 6.51 -6.81
CA PHE A 616 1.24 7.97 -6.85
C PHE A 616 2.65 8.47 -7.14
N ALA A 617 2.96 8.72 -8.41
CA ALA A 617 4.31 9.08 -8.83
C ALA A 617 4.68 10.55 -8.70
N ALA A 618 3.74 11.52 -8.71
CA ALA A 618 4.16 12.92 -8.64
C ALA A 618 3.18 13.94 -8.03
N PHE A 619 3.74 15.01 -7.48
CA PHE A 619 3.09 16.27 -7.13
C PHE A 619 3.68 17.44 -7.92
N GLN A 620 2.82 18.17 -8.63
CA GLN A 620 3.13 19.48 -9.17
C GLN A 620 2.63 20.57 -8.22
N ALA A 621 3.57 21.35 -7.69
CA ALA A 621 3.30 22.55 -6.90
C ALA A 621 3.08 23.76 -7.81
N ALA A 622 1.90 24.37 -7.72
CA ALA A 622 1.49 25.56 -8.46
C ALA A 622 1.52 25.41 -9.99
N ASP A 623 1.02 26.44 -10.69
CA ASP A 623 1.05 26.53 -12.14
C ASP A 623 1.87 27.74 -12.63
N GLU A 624 2.71 27.50 -13.64
CA GLU A 624 3.47 28.50 -14.40
C GLU A 624 4.16 29.59 -13.54
N VAL A 625 4.75 29.18 -12.41
CA VAL A 625 5.20 30.15 -11.39
C VAL A 625 6.38 31.00 -11.85
N ASN A 626 6.37 32.26 -11.41
CA ASN A 626 7.54 33.12 -11.54
C ASN A 626 8.60 32.76 -10.49
N LEU A 627 9.52 31.87 -10.85
CA LEU A 627 10.60 31.41 -9.98
C LEU A 627 11.61 32.49 -9.56
N ASN A 628 11.55 33.72 -10.09
CA ASN A 628 12.31 34.85 -9.53
C ASN A 628 11.72 35.40 -8.23
N ASP A 629 10.44 35.14 -7.96
CA ASP A 629 9.77 35.59 -6.74
C ASP A 629 10.15 34.71 -5.54
N THR A 630 10.75 35.34 -4.53
CA THR A 630 11.11 34.67 -3.27
C THR A 630 9.91 34.09 -2.51
N GLY A 631 8.74 34.73 -2.60
CA GLY A 631 7.52 34.26 -1.94
C GLY A 631 7.06 32.92 -2.50
N TRP A 632 7.06 32.79 -3.83
CA TRP A 632 6.77 31.53 -4.51
C TRP A 632 7.78 30.44 -4.18
N ARG A 633 9.09 30.75 -4.24
CA ARG A 633 10.13 29.78 -3.88
C ARG A 633 9.99 29.26 -2.45
N ASN A 634 9.62 30.13 -1.50
CA ASN A 634 9.40 29.74 -0.10
C ASN A 634 8.15 28.86 0.06
N ALA A 635 7.04 29.20 -0.60
CA ALA A 635 5.81 28.41 -0.53
C ALA A 635 6.01 27.01 -1.12
N ILE A 636 6.66 26.91 -2.28
CA ILE A 636 6.95 25.64 -2.94
C ILE A 636 7.92 24.80 -2.12
N LYS A 637 9.00 25.41 -1.58
CA LYS A 637 9.93 24.70 -0.69
C LYS A 637 9.21 24.12 0.53
N ALA A 638 8.35 24.90 1.17
CA ALA A 638 7.60 24.43 2.32
C ALA A 638 6.65 23.28 1.97
N ALA A 639 6.06 23.28 0.77
CA ALA A 639 5.27 22.16 0.28
C ALA A 639 6.14 20.92 0.03
N PHE A 640 7.28 21.06 -0.65
CA PHE A 640 8.20 19.96 -0.90
C PHE A 640 8.72 19.32 0.38
N ASP A 641 9.10 20.11 1.38
CA ASP A 641 9.58 19.57 2.66
C ASP A 641 8.51 18.69 3.36
N ARG A 642 7.23 19.08 3.26
CA ARG A 642 6.11 18.28 3.81
C ARG A 642 5.83 17.04 2.96
N TRP A 643 5.74 17.20 1.64
CA TRP A 643 5.38 16.11 0.73
C TRP A 643 6.46 15.03 0.66
N LYS A 644 7.75 15.41 0.66
CA LYS A 644 8.83 14.42 0.68
C LYS A 644 8.86 13.59 1.95
N ALA A 645 8.39 14.15 3.07
CA ALA A 645 8.26 13.41 4.33
C ALA A 645 7.04 12.48 4.31
N ALA A 646 5.91 12.94 3.77
CA ALA A 646 4.67 12.15 3.71
C ALA A 646 4.67 11.10 2.59
N TYR A 647 5.38 11.35 1.50
CA TYR A 647 5.35 10.58 0.26
C TYR A 647 6.77 10.42 -0.31
N PRO A 648 7.62 9.60 0.34
CA PRO A 648 9.04 9.51 0.01
C PRO A 648 9.30 9.08 -1.44
N ASP A 649 8.41 8.29 -2.05
CA ASP A 649 8.55 7.76 -3.41
C ASP A 649 7.87 8.61 -4.49
N THR A 650 7.24 9.72 -4.12
CA THR A 650 6.53 10.60 -5.05
C THR A 650 7.43 11.75 -5.48
N LEU A 651 7.55 11.99 -6.79
CA LEU A 651 8.30 13.11 -7.37
C LEU A 651 7.63 14.43 -6.98
N VAL A 652 8.38 15.38 -6.43
CA VAL A 652 7.87 16.75 -6.25
C VAL A 652 8.54 17.72 -7.23
N TYR A 653 7.72 18.49 -7.94
CA TYR A 653 8.18 19.48 -8.91
C TYR A 653 7.23 20.67 -8.99
N THR A 654 7.58 21.65 -9.81
CA THR A 654 6.73 22.81 -10.15
C THR A 654 6.92 23.11 -11.62
N THR A 655 5.98 23.83 -12.24
CA THR A 655 6.12 24.32 -13.61
C THR A 655 6.45 25.80 -13.63
N GLN A 656 7.19 26.21 -14.65
CA GLN A 656 7.44 27.63 -14.91
C GLN A 656 6.95 28.05 -16.28
N ASN A 657 6.65 29.35 -16.41
CA ASN A 657 6.24 29.97 -17.66
C ASN A 657 7.43 30.18 -18.61
N GLY A 658 7.70 29.17 -19.45
CA GLY A 658 8.61 29.26 -20.59
C GLY A 658 10.10 29.55 -20.29
N PRO A 659 10.94 29.67 -21.32
CA PRO A 659 12.41 29.76 -21.19
C PRO A 659 12.94 31.09 -20.64
N SER A 660 12.07 32.08 -20.40
CA SER A 660 12.49 33.47 -20.10
C SER A 660 12.98 33.72 -18.67
N ASN A 661 13.01 32.70 -17.80
CA ASN A 661 13.24 32.85 -16.36
C ASN A 661 14.55 32.20 -15.82
N GLY A 662 15.58 32.06 -16.67
CA GLY A 662 16.77 31.25 -16.38
C GLY A 662 17.49 31.50 -15.04
N GLY A 663 17.55 32.75 -14.56
CA GLY A 663 18.13 33.06 -13.24
C GLY A 663 17.30 32.53 -12.05
N GLY A 664 15.98 32.42 -12.23
CA GLY A 664 15.05 31.93 -11.23
C GLY A 664 15.13 30.43 -11.03
N ILE A 665 15.25 29.65 -12.13
CA ILE A 665 15.34 28.18 -12.09
C ILE A 665 16.53 27.73 -11.26
N ARG A 666 17.73 28.28 -11.54
CA ARG A 666 18.93 27.85 -10.83
C ARG A 666 18.83 28.14 -9.33
N SER A 667 18.44 29.36 -8.99
CA SER A 667 18.22 29.77 -7.61
C SER A 667 17.16 28.91 -6.92
N PHE A 668 16.14 28.47 -7.66
CA PHE A 668 15.10 27.58 -7.17
C PHE A 668 15.60 26.14 -6.96
N GLN A 669 16.31 25.55 -7.91
CA GLN A 669 16.87 24.20 -7.80
C GLN A 669 17.80 24.09 -6.58
N GLU A 670 18.70 25.06 -6.40
CA GLU A 670 19.63 25.11 -5.26
C GLU A 670 18.90 25.27 -3.91
N TYR A 671 17.81 26.04 -3.88
CA TYR A 671 17.09 26.38 -2.66
C TYR A 671 16.01 25.36 -2.26
N ALA A 672 15.11 25.06 -3.19
CA ALA A 672 13.92 24.24 -2.96
C ALA A 672 14.17 22.75 -3.22
N LYS A 673 15.23 22.38 -3.95
CA LYS A 673 15.62 20.99 -4.22
C LYS A 673 14.48 20.12 -4.78
N PRO A 674 13.88 20.49 -5.94
CA PRO A 674 12.86 19.66 -6.60
C PRO A 674 13.43 18.28 -6.98
N ASP A 675 12.59 17.26 -7.09
CA ASP A 675 13.02 15.95 -7.61
C ASP A 675 13.12 15.96 -9.15
N MET A 676 12.45 16.91 -9.81
CA MET A 676 12.48 17.06 -11.26
C MET A 676 12.36 18.53 -11.65
N SER A 677 13.06 18.94 -12.72
CA SER A 677 12.80 20.22 -13.39
C SER A 677 11.72 20.07 -14.43
N PHE A 678 10.67 20.89 -14.38
CA PHE A 678 9.55 20.75 -15.30
C PHE A 678 9.18 22.09 -15.92
N MET A 679 8.71 22.04 -17.17
CA MET A 679 8.34 23.24 -17.90
C MET A 679 6.94 23.15 -18.50
N PHE A 680 6.29 24.30 -18.56
CA PHE A 680 5.09 24.48 -19.35
C PHE A 680 5.46 25.11 -20.69
N THR A 681 4.93 24.54 -21.78
CA THR A 681 5.44 24.79 -23.11
C THR A 681 4.28 24.82 -24.11
N TYR A 682 3.97 26.04 -24.58
CA TYR A 682 2.93 26.36 -25.58
C TYR A 682 3.58 26.92 -26.84
N GLU A 683 4.56 26.20 -27.39
CA GLU A 683 5.47 26.73 -28.41
C GLU A 683 4.83 26.99 -29.76
N PHE A 684 3.55 26.67 -29.95
CA PHE A 684 2.80 27.03 -31.15
C PHE A 684 1.75 28.12 -30.91
N LYS A 685 1.60 28.61 -29.67
CA LYS A 685 0.66 29.69 -29.34
C LYS A 685 1.15 31.03 -29.87
N SER A 686 0.24 31.86 -30.40
CA SER A 686 0.49 33.26 -30.79
C SER A 686 1.68 33.47 -31.76
N GLY A 687 1.78 32.63 -32.80
CA GLY A 687 2.84 32.73 -33.83
C GLY A 687 4.11 31.92 -33.53
N GLY A 688 4.06 31.04 -32.54
CA GLY A 688 5.15 30.13 -32.21
C GLY A 688 5.39 29.01 -33.23
N ASN A 689 6.53 28.33 -33.13
CA ASN A 689 6.95 27.28 -34.06
C ASN A 689 7.85 26.22 -33.42
N MET A 690 8.20 25.20 -34.21
CA MET A 690 8.97 24.05 -33.74
C MET A 690 10.38 24.40 -33.23
N GLU A 691 11.00 25.46 -33.76
CA GLU A 691 12.30 25.93 -33.30
C GLU A 691 12.24 26.34 -31.82
N GLN A 692 11.12 26.95 -31.40
CA GLN A 692 10.91 27.32 -30.00
C GLN A 692 10.82 26.09 -29.10
N MET A 693 10.15 25.02 -29.54
CA MET A 693 10.11 23.75 -28.80
C MET A 693 11.51 23.17 -28.62
N TRP A 694 12.34 23.21 -29.66
CA TRP A 694 13.71 22.74 -29.57
C TRP A 694 14.59 23.59 -28.64
N PHE A 695 14.41 24.90 -28.64
CA PHE A 695 15.10 25.77 -27.67
C PHE A 695 14.71 25.44 -26.23
N SER A 696 13.41 25.26 -25.97
CA SER A 696 12.90 24.82 -24.68
C SER A 696 13.55 23.49 -24.25
N CYS A 697 13.55 22.49 -25.14
CA CYS A 697 14.18 21.18 -24.90
C CYS A 697 15.67 21.31 -24.54
N LYS A 698 16.41 22.13 -25.30
CA LYS A 698 17.84 22.37 -25.05
C LYS A 698 18.07 23.03 -23.70
N ASP A 699 17.34 24.10 -23.39
CA ASP A 699 17.61 24.91 -22.21
C ASP A 699 17.32 24.14 -20.92
N PHE A 700 16.23 23.38 -20.87
CA PHE A 700 15.88 22.58 -19.71
C PHE A 700 16.70 21.32 -19.55
N ARG A 701 17.12 20.69 -20.64
CA ARG A 701 18.19 19.69 -20.56
C ARG A 701 19.42 20.28 -19.87
N ASN A 702 19.83 21.49 -20.24
CA ASN A 702 20.99 22.12 -19.60
C ASN A 702 20.73 22.39 -18.11
N TYR A 703 19.56 22.90 -17.72
CA TYR A 703 19.22 23.08 -16.29
C TYR A 703 19.14 21.77 -15.51
N GLY A 704 18.59 20.70 -16.10
CA GLY A 704 18.51 19.38 -15.49
C GLY A 704 19.89 18.77 -15.27
N LYS A 705 20.77 18.86 -16.28
CA LYS A 705 22.17 18.41 -16.13
C LYS A 705 22.93 19.21 -15.07
N LEU A 706 22.72 20.52 -15.00
CA LEU A 706 23.35 21.36 -13.98
C LEU A 706 22.87 21.01 -12.56
N GLY A 707 21.61 20.63 -12.41
CA GLY A 707 21.11 19.95 -11.22
C GLY A 707 21.09 20.77 -9.93
N ILE A 708 21.16 20.09 -8.78
CA ILE A 708 21.18 20.67 -7.42
C ILE A 708 22.64 20.78 -6.95
N GLY A 709 23.25 21.96 -7.04
CA GLY A 709 24.62 22.11 -6.52
C GLY A 709 25.21 23.49 -6.72
N THR A 710 26.35 23.78 -6.11
CA THR A 710 27.05 25.08 -6.27
C THR A 710 28.08 25.08 -7.40
N VAL A 711 28.29 23.92 -8.04
CA VAL A 711 29.12 23.74 -9.23
C VAL A 711 28.30 23.02 -10.30
N ASP A 712 28.65 23.24 -11.57
CA ASP A 712 27.98 22.60 -12.70
C ASP A 712 28.08 21.07 -12.55
N TYR A 713 26.95 20.36 -12.73
CA TYR A 713 26.85 18.89 -12.73
C TYR A 713 27.10 18.17 -11.39
N ALA A 714 27.00 18.85 -10.25
CA ALA A 714 27.24 18.21 -8.95
C ALA A 714 26.20 17.13 -8.58
N GLU A 715 24.94 17.35 -8.96
CA GLU A 715 23.82 16.43 -8.70
C GLU A 715 22.75 16.64 -9.79
N PRO A 716 22.93 16.07 -11.00
CA PRO A 716 21.94 16.15 -12.08
C PRO A 716 20.56 15.67 -11.58
N ILE A 717 19.51 16.32 -12.07
CA ILE A 717 18.14 15.91 -11.78
C ILE A 717 17.37 15.61 -13.08
N PRO A 718 16.38 14.70 -13.02
CA PRO A 718 15.45 14.47 -14.12
C PRO A 718 14.76 15.76 -14.57
N TYR A 719 14.27 15.74 -15.80
CA TYR A 719 13.51 16.83 -16.36
C TYR A 719 12.34 16.34 -17.21
N GLY A 720 11.26 17.11 -17.19
CA GLY A 720 10.02 16.82 -17.89
C GLY A 720 9.40 18.08 -18.53
N MET A 721 8.35 17.89 -19.32
CA MET A 721 7.62 19.00 -19.92
C MET A 721 6.16 18.69 -20.20
N TYR A 722 5.34 19.74 -20.19
CA TYR A 722 4.10 19.73 -20.95
C TYR A 722 4.44 19.93 -22.41
N TYR A 723 4.06 19.01 -23.29
CA TYR A 723 4.09 19.29 -24.72
C TYR A 723 2.74 19.86 -25.14
N GLN A 724 2.74 20.82 -26.06
CA GLN A 724 1.49 21.35 -26.58
C GLN A 724 0.75 20.25 -27.33
N SER A 725 -0.36 19.75 -26.77
CA SER A 725 -1.22 18.76 -27.40
C SER A 725 -2.55 19.38 -27.88
N MET A 726 -2.89 20.59 -27.39
CA MET A 726 -4.15 21.28 -27.67
C MET A 726 -3.98 22.43 -28.68
N ASN A 727 -5.06 22.78 -29.37
CA ASN A 727 -5.09 23.90 -30.30
C ASN A 727 -5.42 25.21 -29.56
N LEU A 728 -4.44 26.12 -29.48
CA LEU A 728 -4.63 27.44 -28.89
C LEU A 728 -4.53 28.50 -29.99
N THR A 729 -5.68 29.07 -30.35
CA THR A 729 -5.87 30.29 -31.16
C THR A 729 -5.37 30.35 -32.62
N ASP A 730 -4.38 29.60 -33.12
CA ASP A 730 -3.82 29.88 -34.47
C ASP A 730 -3.38 28.69 -35.35
N ARG A 731 -3.20 27.46 -34.82
CA ARG A 731 -2.66 26.33 -35.61
C ARG A 731 -2.94 24.95 -35.00
N HIS A 732 -3.40 24.03 -35.84
CA HIS A 732 -3.49 22.60 -35.51
C HIS A 732 -2.13 21.90 -35.66
N MET A 733 -1.79 21.00 -34.73
CA MET A 733 -0.65 20.10 -34.90
C MET A 733 -1.04 18.92 -35.78
N GLY A 734 -0.20 18.60 -36.77
CA GLY A 734 -0.39 17.40 -37.58
C GLY A 734 0.00 16.10 -36.83
N PRO A 735 -0.46 14.92 -37.27
CA PRO A 735 -0.12 13.64 -36.65
C PRO A 735 1.39 13.36 -36.55
N SER A 736 2.17 13.71 -37.58
CA SER A 736 3.64 13.61 -37.53
C SER A 736 4.29 14.61 -36.55
N GLU A 737 3.65 15.77 -36.33
CA GLU A 737 4.12 16.75 -35.34
C GLU A 737 3.83 16.31 -33.91
N PHE A 738 2.74 15.58 -33.68
CA PHE A 738 2.49 14.90 -32.40
C PHE A 738 3.58 13.90 -32.06
N CYS A 739 3.97 13.06 -33.03
CA CYS A 739 5.07 12.11 -32.83
C CYS A 739 6.36 12.86 -32.44
N LEU A 740 6.67 13.92 -33.18
CA LEU A 740 7.85 14.73 -32.93
C LEU A 740 7.79 15.46 -31.57
N GLY A 741 6.63 15.96 -31.16
CA GLY A 741 6.42 16.58 -29.85
C GLY A 741 6.61 15.61 -28.67
N MET A 742 6.48 14.30 -28.91
CA MET A 742 6.73 13.27 -27.90
C MET A 742 8.17 12.73 -27.96
N PHE A 743 8.66 12.29 -29.13
CA PHE A 743 10.00 11.74 -29.27
C PHE A 743 11.11 12.78 -29.27
N GLY A 744 10.81 14.04 -29.60
CA GLY A 744 11.74 15.15 -29.51
C GLY A 744 12.29 15.32 -28.11
N PRO A 745 11.45 15.57 -27.09
CA PRO A 745 11.87 15.62 -25.70
C PRO A 745 12.59 14.34 -25.25
N ILE A 746 12.12 13.15 -25.63
CA ILE A 746 12.80 11.88 -25.30
C ILE A 746 14.23 11.84 -25.89
N THR A 747 14.44 12.34 -27.10
CA THR A 747 15.77 12.47 -27.73
C THR A 747 16.69 13.43 -26.96
N TYR A 748 16.12 14.42 -26.27
CA TYR A 748 16.85 15.30 -25.34
C TYR A 748 16.98 14.71 -23.92
N GLY A 749 16.43 13.52 -23.65
CA GLY A 749 16.54 12.80 -22.39
C GLY A 749 15.48 13.10 -21.33
N TYR A 750 14.35 13.68 -21.73
CA TYR A 750 13.22 13.94 -20.83
C TYR A 750 12.66 12.65 -20.27
N LYS A 751 12.25 12.67 -18.99
CA LYS A 751 11.74 11.49 -18.26
C LYS A 751 10.22 11.52 -18.06
N MET A 752 9.62 12.70 -18.17
CA MET A 752 8.17 12.86 -18.15
C MET A 752 7.75 13.79 -19.28
N ILE A 753 6.77 13.35 -20.06
CA ILE A 753 6.09 14.15 -21.07
C ILE A 753 4.61 14.13 -20.77
N SER A 754 4.01 15.31 -20.60
CA SER A 754 2.59 15.43 -20.26
C SER A 754 1.85 16.22 -21.33
N GLY A 755 0.72 15.68 -21.80
CA GLY A 755 -0.18 16.37 -22.70
C GLY A 755 -1.48 16.77 -21.99
N PHE A 756 -2.37 17.40 -22.73
CA PHE A 756 -3.79 17.55 -22.41
C PHE A 756 -4.61 16.73 -23.41
N VAL A 757 -5.56 15.91 -22.96
CA VAL A 757 -6.30 15.02 -23.88
C VAL A 757 -7.65 15.58 -24.34
N TYR A 758 -8.24 16.57 -23.65
CA TYR A 758 -9.61 17.04 -23.98
C TYR A 758 -9.85 18.55 -23.76
N SER A 759 -8.80 19.37 -23.63
CA SER A 759 -9.00 20.81 -23.36
C SER A 759 -9.61 21.55 -24.57
N ARG A 760 -10.67 22.33 -24.28
CA ARG A 760 -11.20 23.38 -25.16
C ARG A 760 -11.07 24.72 -24.45
N ASN A 761 -10.44 25.69 -25.10
CA ASN A 761 -10.49 27.07 -24.61
C ASN A 761 -11.84 27.70 -25.02
N ALA A 762 -12.60 28.22 -24.06
CA ALA A 762 -13.89 28.85 -24.28
C ALA A 762 -13.85 30.06 -25.24
N ASN A 763 -12.68 30.70 -25.38
CA ASN A 763 -12.48 31.81 -26.31
C ASN A 763 -12.22 31.36 -27.76
N ASP A 764 -12.02 30.06 -27.99
CA ASP A 764 -11.69 29.51 -29.30
C ASP A 764 -12.93 28.98 -30.05
N ALA A 765 -12.83 28.97 -31.38
CA ALA A 765 -13.89 28.51 -32.25
C ALA A 765 -14.25 27.03 -31.96
N PRO A 766 -15.53 26.63 -32.09
CA PRO A 766 -15.91 25.22 -31.99
C PRO A 766 -15.09 24.35 -32.96
N GLY A 767 -14.43 23.30 -32.44
CA GLY A 767 -13.51 22.45 -33.21
C GLY A 767 -12.01 22.72 -32.98
N ASN A 768 -11.66 23.68 -32.12
CA ASN A 768 -10.27 23.90 -31.68
C ASN A 768 -9.97 23.14 -30.37
N ASP A 769 -10.18 21.82 -30.37
CA ASP A 769 -9.81 20.94 -29.25
C ASP A 769 -9.14 19.67 -29.77
N ILE A 770 -8.22 19.10 -29.00
CA ILE A 770 -7.52 17.87 -29.39
C ILE A 770 -8.47 16.66 -29.50
N ARG A 771 -9.62 16.70 -28.81
CA ARG A 771 -10.63 15.64 -28.90
C ARG A 771 -11.13 15.49 -30.33
N THR A 772 -11.36 16.57 -31.07
CA THR A 772 -11.74 16.50 -32.49
C THR A 772 -10.64 15.95 -33.40
N GLU A 773 -9.38 15.97 -32.94
CA GLU A 773 -8.25 15.34 -33.64
C GLU A 773 -8.16 13.85 -33.32
N LEU A 774 -8.40 13.44 -32.08
CA LEU A 774 -8.29 12.05 -31.63
C LEU A 774 -9.56 11.24 -31.87
N PHE A 775 -10.72 11.89 -31.96
CA PHE A 775 -12.02 11.24 -32.12
C PHE A 775 -12.89 11.93 -33.16
N THR A 776 -13.56 11.12 -33.97
CA THR A 776 -14.52 11.63 -34.98
C THR A 776 -15.95 11.76 -34.44
N SER A 777 -16.21 11.24 -33.23
CA SER A 777 -17.49 11.30 -32.51
C SER A 777 -17.43 12.22 -31.28
N ASN A 778 -18.58 12.70 -30.81
CA ASN A 778 -18.68 13.58 -29.63
C ASN A 778 -18.49 12.88 -28.27
N ASN A 779 -18.45 11.55 -28.23
CA ASN A 779 -18.47 10.72 -27.03
C ASN A 779 -17.40 9.62 -27.07
N ASP A 780 -16.18 9.96 -27.50
CA ASP A 780 -14.97 9.09 -27.59
C ASP A 780 -15.12 7.69 -28.24
N SER A 781 -16.29 7.39 -28.82
CA SER A 781 -16.65 6.06 -29.34
C SER A 781 -16.04 5.71 -30.70
N VAL A 782 -15.56 6.69 -31.46
CA VAL A 782 -14.91 6.48 -32.76
C VAL A 782 -13.56 7.20 -32.80
N ARG A 783 -12.49 6.42 -32.76
CA ARG A 783 -11.08 6.85 -32.83
C ARG A 783 -10.71 7.35 -34.22
N SER A 784 -9.81 8.32 -34.27
CA SER A 784 -9.11 8.72 -35.49
C SER A 784 -7.76 8.00 -35.62
N GLN A 785 -7.11 8.11 -36.78
CA GLN A 785 -5.73 7.63 -36.95
C GLN A 785 -4.74 8.35 -36.00
N SER A 786 -4.99 9.61 -35.65
CA SER A 786 -4.12 10.36 -34.73
C SER A 786 -4.14 9.76 -33.31
N PHE A 787 -5.27 9.19 -32.88
CA PHE A 787 -5.34 8.44 -31.62
C PHE A 787 -4.43 7.22 -31.66
N ASP A 788 -4.49 6.44 -32.73
CA ASP A 788 -3.65 5.25 -32.89
C ASP A 788 -2.16 5.63 -32.98
N ASP A 789 -1.83 6.77 -33.61
CA ASP A 789 -0.47 7.29 -33.65
C ASP A 789 0.05 7.67 -32.26
N VAL A 790 -0.77 8.32 -31.41
CA VAL A 790 -0.44 8.63 -30.00
C VAL A 790 -0.27 7.36 -29.17
N ALA A 791 -1.20 6.42 -29.29
CA ALA A 791 -1.13 5.14 -28.58
C ALA A 791 0.15 4.37 -28.94
N GLU A 792 0.50 4.36 -30.22
CA GLU A 792 1.72 3.72 -30.70
C GLU A 792 2.99 4.44 -30.22
N ASN A 793 2.99 5.78 -30.17
CA ASN A 793 4.13 6.52 -29.62
C ASN A 793 4.34 6.22 -28.13
N ASN A 794 3.27 6.24 -27.35
CA ASN A 794 3.31 5.88 -25.93
C ASN A 794 3.84 4.45 -25.76
N ARG A 795 3.30 3.47 -26.49
CA ARG A 795 3.77 2.08 -26.44
C ARG A 795 5.27 1.97 -26.76
N GLN A 796 5.75 2.63 -27.82
CA GLN A 796 7.15 2.56 -28.22
C GLN A 796 8.09 3.24 -27.20
N ILE A 797 7.67 4.37 -26.61
CA ILE A 797 8.44 5.04 -25.54
C ILE A 797 8.52 4.14 -24.30
N LEU A 798 7.40 3.52 -23.92
CA LEU A 798 7.33 2.64 -22.76
C LEU A 798 8.20 1.38 -22.91
N LEU A 799 8.33 0.82 -24.12
CA LEU A 799 9.27 -0.27 -24.38
C LEU A 799 10.74 0.12 -24.15
N MET A 800 11.07 1.41 -24.20
CA MET A 800 12.41 1.92 -23.93
C MET A 800 12.54 2.55 -22.54
N SER A 801 11.44 2.59 -21.76
CA SER A 801 11.32 3.32 -20.50
C SER A 801 12.42 2.96 -19.51
N ASP A 802 12.59 1.66 -19.28
CA ASP A 802 13.48 1.15 -18.25
C ASP A 802 14.95 1.51 -18.51
N THR A 803 15.41 1.32 -19.76
CA THR A 803 16.71 1.81 -20.20
C THR A 803 16.81 3.33 -20.07
N LEU A 804 15.83 4.07 -20.60
CA LEU A 804 15.92 5.52 -20.66
C LEU A 804 15.96 6.14 -19.27
N CYS A 805 15.28 5.59 -18.26
CA CYS A 805 15.37 6.07 -16.87
C CYS A 805 16.77 5.95 -16.26
N ARG A 806 17.59 5.01 -16.76
CA ARG A 806 18.98 4.78 -16.34
C ARG A 806 20.01 5.55 -17.17
N LEU A 807 19.58 6.34 -18.15
CA LEU A 807 20.48 7.11 -19.04
C LEU A 807 20.44 8.62 -18.77
N SER A 808 21.60 9.26 -18.79
CA SER A 808 21.81 10.72 -18.84
C SER A 808 22.04 11.18 -20.28
N SER A 809 21.45 12.31 -20.68
CA SER A 809 21.72 12.90 -21.99
C SER A 809 23.04 13.66 -22.00
N GLU A 810 24.00 13.23 -22.81
CA GLU A 810 25.33 13.83 -22.92
C GLU A 810 25.46 14.92 -23.97
N ALA A 811 24.82 14.74 -25.12
CA ALA A 811 24.72 15.76 -26.16
C ALA A 811 23.50 15.54 -27.05
N VAL A 812 23.12 16.57 -27.79
CA VAL A 812 22.17 16.44 -28.90
C VAL A 812 22.78 17.08 -30.14
N TYR A 813 22.76 16.33 -31.23
CA TYR A 813 23.32 16.74 -32.52
C TYR A 813 22.23 16.83 -33.59
N ASP A 814 22.42 17.75 -34.53
CA ASP A 814 21.60 17.90 -35.72
C ASP A 814 22.50 17.80 -36.96
N ILE A 815 22.12 16.94 -37.92
CA ILE A 815 22.87 16.76 -39.17
C ILE A 815 22.79 18.00 -40.06
N ASN A 816 21.69 18.74 -40.01
CA ASN A 816 21.48 19.93 -40.85
C ASN A 816 22.00 21.23 -40.23
N VAL A 817 22.53 21.17 -39.00
CA VAL A 817 23.05 22.30 -38.21
C VAL A 817 21.99 23.36 -37.90
N THR A 818 21.67 23.50 -36.61
CA THR A 818 20.68 24.46 -36.12
C THR A 818 21.16 25.16 -34.85
N SER A 819 20.39 26.15 -34.39
CA SER A 819 20.66 26.99 -33.21
C SER A 819 20.34 26.28 -31.86
N TYR A 820 19.59 25.18 -31.92
CA TYR A 820 19.06 24.44 -30.78
C TYR A 820 19.78 23.10 -30.53
N ALA A 821 20.65 22.65 -31.43
CA ALA A 821 21.46 21.46 -31.27
C ALA A 821 22.90 21.70 -31.76
N THR A 822 23.84 20.85 -31.34
CA THR A 822 25.21 20.95 -31.84
C THR A 822 25.27 20.41 -33.27
N ALA A 823 26.10 21.02 -34.12
CA ALA A 823 26.36 20.46 -35.44
C ALA A 823 26.91 19.05 -35.33
N TRP A 824 26.31 18.09 -36.04
CA TRP A 824 26.87 16.73 -36.12
C TRP A 824 28.26 16.75 -36.77
N ALA A 825 29.16 15.93 -36.23
CA ALA A 825 30.44 15.60 -36.83
C ALA A 825 30.68 14.10 -36.69
N ASN A 826 31.32 13.48 -37.69
CA ASN A 826 31.65 12.05 -37.62
C ASN A 826 32.48 11.74 -36.37
N GLY A 827 32.06 10.74 -35.60
CA GLY A 827 32.66 10.37 -34.33
C GLY A 827 32.25 11.23 -33.14
N ALA A 828 31.30 12.17 -33.28
CA ALA A 828 30.77 12.93 -32.15
C ALA A 828 30.07 12.03 -31.13
N VAL A 829 29.42 10.95 -31.60
CA VAL A 829 29.15 9.75 -30.79
C VAL A 829 30.28 8.74 -31.09
N PRO A 830 31.03 8.26 -30.09
CA PRO A 830 32.11 7.29 -30.30
C PRO A 830 31.63 6.07 -31.08
N GLY A 831 32.29 5.72 -32.18
CA GLY A 831 31.93 4.56 -33.02
C GLY A 831 30.87 4.81 -34.11
N LEU A 832 30.20 5.97 -34.11
CA LEU A 832 29.31 6.42 -35.20
C LEU A 832 30.08 7.34 -36.15
N THR A 833 30.59 6.77 -37.25
CA THR A 833 31.53 7.42 -38.16
C THR A 833 30.88 8.04 -39.41
N GLY A 834 29.56 7.93 -39.54
CA GLY A 834 28.80 8.60 -40.58
C GLY A 834 27.30 8.35 -40.46
N ILE A 835 26.51 9.25 -41.04
CA ILE A 835 25.05 9.15 -41.06
C ILE A 835 24.52 9.83 -42.33
N SER A 836 23.47 9.28 -42.92
CA SER A 836 22.74 9.87 -44.05
C SER A 836 21.28 9.42 -44.02
N ALA A 837 20.35 10.28 -44.47
CA ALA A 837 18.94 9.93 -44.54
C ALA A 837 18.38 10.09 -45.96
N ALA A 838 17.65 9.07 -46.42
CA ALA A 838 16.97 9.06 -47.72
C ALA A 838 15.44 9.06 -47.53
N PRO A 839 14.70 10.00 -48.13
CA PRO A 839 13.24 10.03 -48.05
C PRO A 839 12.61 8.80 -48.73
N VAL A 840 11.66 8.15 -48.06
CA VAL A 840 10.88 7.00 -48.56
C VAL A 840 9.40 7.34 -48.66
N GLY A 841 8.89 8.11 -47.68
CA GLY A 841 7.49 8.53 -47.63
C GLY A 841 7.13 9.53 -48.74
N GLY A 842 5.87 9.49 -49.19
CA GLY A 842 5.38 10.31 -50.32
C GLY A 842 5.41 11.83 -50.10
N ARG A 843 5.62 12.28 -48.85
CA ARG A 843 5.76 13.70 -48.48
C ARG A 843 7.09 14.02 -47.81
N ALA A 844 7.96 13.03 -47.62
CA ALA A 844 9.29 13.24 -47.10
C ALA A 844 10.05 14.18 -48.06
N SER A 845 10.55 15.29 -47.52
CA SER A 845 10.98 16.46 -48.29
C SER A 845 12.45 16.81 -48.07
N GLY A 846 13.04 16.33 -46.98
CA GLY A 846 14.44 16.57 -46.64
C GLY A 846 15.31 15.34 -46.85
N THR A 847 16.52 15.56 -47.39
CA THR A 847 17.66 14.70 -47.05
C THR A 847 18.20 15.18 -45.70
N ASP A 848 18.68 14.27 -44.87
CA ASP A 848 19.43 14.56 -43.63
C ASP A 848 18.69 15.31 -42.49
N LYS A 849 17.35 15.27 -42.44
CA LYS A 849 16.58 15.78 -41.28
C LYS A 849 16.55 14.77 -40.13
N VAL A 850 17.63 14.71 -39.35
CA VAL A 850 17.77 13.76 -38.25
C VAL A 850 18.39 14.44 -37.04
N LEU A 851 17.82 14.17 -35.86
CA LEU A 851 18.43 14.49 -34.57
C LEU A 851 19.05 13.25 -33.94
N ILE A 852 20.16 13.45 -33.24
CA ILE A 852 20.91 12.40 -32.56
C ILE A 852 21.02 12.80 -31.08
N GLY A 853 20.33 12.08 -30.21
CA GLY A 853 20.55 12.18 -28.77
C GLY A 853 21.69 11.24 -28.37
N HIS A 854 22.72 11.73 -27.70
CA HIS A 854 23.82 10.92 -27.16
C HIS A 854 23.64 10.77 -25.65
N PHE A 855 23.84 9.57 -25.13
CA PHE A 855 23.56 9.20 -23.76
C PHE A 855 24.67 8.35 -23.14
N LYS A 856 24.82 8.48 -21.82
CA LYS A 856 25.65 7.64 -20.94
C LYS A 856 24.78 7.07 -19.82
N ALA A 857 25.21 5.97 -19.22
CA ALA A 857 24.59 5.46 -18.01
C ALA A 857 24.69 6.49 -16.88
N LEU A 858 23.62 6.62 -16.08
CA LEU A 858 23.60 7.50 -14.90
C LEU A 858 24.57 7.03 -13.82
N SER A 859 24.77 5.71 -13.72
CA SER A 859 25.81 5.08 -12.93
C SER A 859 26.54 4.08 -13.82
N GLU A 860 27.86 4.02 -13.69
CA GLU A 860 28.69 3.02 -14.36
C GLU A 860 28.35 1.58 -13.91
N LYS A 861 27.69 1.41 -12.75
CA LYS A 861 27.20 0.10 -12.30
C LYS A 861 26.18 -0.52 -13.27
N PHE A 862 25.39 0.31 -13.96
CA PHE A 862 24.42 -0.17 -14.95
C PHE A 862 25.06 -0.79 -16.20
N ASP A 863 26.35 -0.53 -16.46
CA ASP A 863 27.05 -1.16 -17.58
C ASP A 863 27.35 -2.65 -17.31
N GLY A 864 27.21 -3.10 -16.06
CA GLY A 864 27.56 -4.42 -15.58
C GLY A 864 28.97 -4.48 -14.97
N PRO A 865 29.26 -5.50 -14.12
CA PRO A 865 30.42 -5.49 -13.21
C PRO A 865 31.79 -5.50 -13.89
N SER A 866 31.85 -5.85 -15.18
CA SER A 866 33.09 -5.94 -15.97
C SER A 866 33.20 -4.87 -17.07
N TYR A 867 32.26 -3.94 -17.12
CA TYR A 867 32.16 -2.95 -18.18
C TYR A 867 32.11 -1.54 -17.60
N SER A 868 32.42 -0.57 -18.45
CA SER A 868 32.32 0.85 -18.12
C SER A 868 32.23 1.65 -19.41
N ASN A 869 31.81 2.91 -19.29
CA ASN A 869 31.77 3.91 -20.33
C ASN A 869 31.01 3.49 -21.58
N GLN A 870 29.90 2.74 -21.45
CA GLN A 870 29.10 2.37 -22.62
C GLN A 870 28.45 3.60 -23.26
N ASP A 871 28.30 3.59 -24.58
CA ASP A 871 27.70 4.68 -25.36
C ASP A 871 26.34 4.26 -25.91
N TYR A 872 25.33 5.06 -25.59
CA TYR A 872 23.97 4.92 -26.09
C TYR A 872 23.64 6.13 -26.96
N PHE A 873 22.86 5.94 -28.01
CA PHE A 873 22.40 7.05 -28.83
C PHE A 873 21.01 6.79 -29.41
N MET A 874 20.20 7.83 -29.50
CA MET A 874 18.87 7.82 -30.09
C MET A 874 18.91 8.54 -31.43
N ILE A 875 18.38 7.91 -32.47
CA ILE A 875 18.18 8.52 -33.79
C ILE A 875 16.71 8.85 -33.94
N MET A 876 16.40 10.11 -34.21
CA MET A 876 15.05 10.59 -34.47
C MET A 876 14.92 11.11 -35.91
N ASN A 877 13.92 10.62 -36.64
CA ASN A 877 13.54 11.22 -37.92
C ASN A 877 12.83 12.56 -37.65
N ALA A 878 13.50 13.65 -37.98
CA ALA A 878 13.01 15.02 -37.79
C ALA A 878 12.34 15.59 -39.06
N ASP A 879 11.99 14.76 -40.05
CA ASP A 879 11.10 15.16 -41.14
C ASP A 879 9.64 15.01 -40.68
N TYR A 880 8.86 16.08 -40.88
CA TYR A 880 7.48 16.18 -40.39
C TYR A 880 6.68 17.18 -41.22
N GLY A 881 5.36 17.22 -41.02
CA GLY A 881 4.54 18.32 -41.48
C GLY A 881 3.10 18.30 -40.98
N VAL A 882 2.44 19.45 -41.12
CA VAL A 882 1.11 19.74 -40.54
C VAL A 882 -0.01 18.87 -41.14
N ASN A 883 0.10 18.49 -42.42
CA ASN A 883 -1.02 17.91 -43.18
C ASN A 883 -0.82 16.44 -43.59
N GLY A 884 0.07 15.69 -42.92
CA GLY A 884 0.35 14.30 -43.28
C GLY A 884 0.63 13.40 -42.08
N TYR A 885 0.49 12.09 -42.31
CA TYR A 885 0.71 11.05 -41.32
C TYR A 885 2.20 10.75 -41.17
N PRO A 886 2.65 10.20 -40.02
CA PRO A 886 4.06 9.86 -39.79
C PRO A 886 4.67 9.02 -40.91
N SER A 887 3.92 8.05 -41.44
CA SER A 887 4.35 7.17 -42.54
C SER A 887 4.60 7.89 -43.87
N GLU A 888 3.98 9.05 -44.11
CA GLU A 888 4.21 9.87 -45.31
C GLU A 888 5.54 10.64 -45.25
N TYR A 889 6.13 10.79 -44.06
CA TYR A 889 7.41 11.46 -43.80
C TYR A 889 8.55 10.48 -43.47
N GLN A 890 8.35 9.21 -43.77
CA GLN A 890 9.30 8.14 -43.46
C GLN A 890 10.64 8.31 -44.20
N GLN A 891 11.73 7.98 -43.51
CA GLN A 891 13.10 7.99 -44.04
C GLN A 891 13.84 6.68 -43.77
N ASP A 892 14.71 6.30 -44.71
CA ASP A 892 15.77 5.31 -44.51
C ASP A 892 17.02 6.02 -43.99
N ILE A 893 17.34 5.82 -42.72
CA ILE A 893 18.50 6.41 -42.06
C ILE A 893 19.60 5.34 -42.03
N THR A 894 20.70 5.64 -42.72
CA THR A 894 21.87 4.76 -42.80
C THR A 894 22.97 5.28 -41.89
N LEU A 895 23.34 4.45 -40.93
CA LEU A 895 24.40 4.68 -39.95
C LEU A 895 25.67 3.96 -40.41
N THR A 896 26.80 4.66 -40.45
CA THR A 896 28.12 4.06 -40.64
C THR A 896 28.76 3.86 -39.28
N VAL A 897 29.09 2.62 -38.94
CA VAL A 897 29.50 2.23 -37.59
C VAL A 897 30.74 1.36 -37.60
N ASP A 898 31.57 1.52 -36.57
CA ASP A 898 32.84 0.81 -36.46
C ASP A 898 32.67 -0.63 -35.95
N SER A 899 31.65 -0.87 -35.11
CA SER A 899 31.29 -2.18 -34.54
C SER A 899 29.82 -2.56 -34.84
N GLY A 900 29.35 -3.68 -34.30
CA GLY A 900 27.92 -4.03 -34.34
C GLY A 900 27.07 -3.04 -33.53
N LEU A 901 25.77 -3.01 -33.82
CA LEU A 901 24.78 -2.24 -33.06
C LEU A 901 23.73 -3.18 -32.47
N GLU A 902 23.29 -2.82 -31.28
CA GLU A 902 22.12 -3.35 -30.60
C GLU A 902 21.08 -2.25 -30.48
N SER A 903 19.81 -2.63 -30.39
CA SER A 903 18.70 -1.72 -30.15
C SER A 903 17.56 -2.44 -29.46
N ILE A 904 16.61 -1.67 -28.93
CA ILE A 904 15.34 -2.22 -28.47
C ILE A 904 14.42 -2.40 -29.68
N ASN A 905 13.90 -3.61 -29.87
CA ASN A 905 12.90 -3.88 -30.89
C ASN A 905 11.59 -3.21 -30.48
N LEU A 906 11.17 -2.20 -31.24
CA LEU A 906 9.98 -1.39 -30.92
C LEU A 906 8.65 -2.15 -31.09
N THR A 907 8.65 -3.40 -31.52
CA THR A 907 7.46 -4.27 -31.56
C THR A 907 7.43 -5.21 -30.35
N THR A 908 8.55 -5.85 -30.02
CA THR A 908 8.59 -6.89 -28.98
C THR A 908 9.12 -6.42 -27.63
N GLY A 909 9.79 -5.27 -27.57
CA GLY A 909 10.52 -4.81 -26.39
C GLY A 909 11.87 -5.48 -26.18
N ALA A 910 12.18 -6.59 -26.85
CA ALA A 910 13.44 -7.30 -26.64
C ALA A 910 14.64 -6.57 -27.27
N VAL A 911 15.82 -6.77 -26.71
CA VAL A 911 17.09 -6.35 -27.34
C VAL A 911 17.31 -7.15 -28.62
N GLU A 912 17.63 -6.45 -29.70
CA GLU A 912 17.97 -7.03 -30.99
C GLU A 912 19.35 -6.56 -31.47
N THR A 913 20.12 -7.48 -32.05
CA THR A 913 21.35 -7.13 -32.78
C THR A 913 20.99 -6.79 -34.23
N LEU A 914 21.41 -5.61 -34.69
CA LEU A 914 21.12 -5.13 -36.02
C LEU A 914 22.10 -5.68 -37.06
N THR A 915 21.58 -6.04 -38.22
CA THR A 915 22.41 -6.57 -39.31
C THR A 915 23.29 -5.46 -39.89
N ARG A 916 24.60 -5.62 -39.74
CA ARG A 916 25.62 -4.73 -40.32
C ARG A 916 26.08 -5.27 -41.67
N SER A 917 25.97 -4.46 -42.73
CA SER A 917 26.39 -4.81 -44.09
C SER A 917 27.33 -3.74 -44.64
N GLY A 918 28.54 -4.14 -45.04
CA GLY A 918 29.52 -3.19 -45.60
C GLY A 918 29.93 -2.05 -44.65
N GLY A 919 29.83 -2.27 -43.33
CA GLY A 919 30.13 -1.24 -42.32
C GLY A 919 28.94 -0.37 -41.92
N THR A 920 27.77 -0.54 -42.56
CA THR A 920 26.58 0.27 -42.28
C THR A 920 25.42 -0.54 -41.71
N VAL A 921 24.52 0.16 -41.03
CA VAL A 921 23.22 -0.32 -40.54
C VAL A 921 22.17 0.67 -41.05
N THR A 922 21.12 0.19 -41.70
CA THR A 922 20.02 1.04 -42.18
C THR A 922 18.76 0.74 -41.38
N VAL A 923 18.14 1.79 -40.83
CA VAL A 923 16.87 1.73 -40.12
C VAL A 923 15.85 2.62 -40.82
N ARG A 924 14.59 2.18 -40.80
CA ARG A 924 13.48 2.93 -41.37
C ARG A 924 12.64 3.51 -40.23
N LEU A 925 12.48 4.82 -40.21
CA LEU A 925 11.72 5.52 -39.18
C LEU A 925 10.67 6.43 -39.81
N ASP A 926 9.45 6.39 -39.28
CA ASP A 926 8.39 7.33 -39.63
C ASP A 926 8.72 8.75 -39.14
N GLY A 927 8.12 9.76 -39.77
CA GLY A 927 8.37 11.16 -39.42
C GLY A 927 7.97 11.49 -37.99
N GLY A 928 8.91 12.02 -37.22
CA GLY A 928 8.74 12.35 -35.81
C GLY A 928 8.97 11.17 -34.85
N ARG A 929 9.39 9.99 -35.31
CA ARG A 929 9.70 8.84 -34.44
C ARG A 929 11.19 8.65 -34.24
N ALA A 930 11.55 7.96 -33.15
CA ALA A 930 12.93 7.70 -32.79
C ALA A 930 13.19 6.23 -32.41
N LYS A 931 14.46 5.84 -32.40
CA LYS A 931 14.92 4.54 -31.92
C LYS A 931 16.23 4.68 -31.14
N LEU A 932 16.35 3.94 -30.03
CA LEU A 932 17.54 3.91 -29.17
C LEU A 932 18.49 2.77 -29.61
N PHE A 933 19.79 3.06 -29.59
CA PHE A 933 20.85 2.16 -29.98
C PHE A 933 21.97 2.14 -28.95
N LYS A 934 22.72 1.03 -28.95
CA LYS A 934 23.98 0.85 -28.24
C LYS A 934 24.96 0.14 -29.17
N PHE A 935 26.26 0.38 -29.00
CA PHE A 935 27.27 -0.46 -29.67
C PHE A 935 27.37 -1.84 -29.01
N ALA A 936 27.46 -2.87 -29.84
CA ALA A 936 27.61 -4.27 -29.41
C ALA A 936 29.04 -4.53 -28.90
N THR A 937 29.31 -4.09 -27.67
CA THR A 937 30.61 -4.22 -26.99
C THR A 937 30.74 -5.53 -26.19
N GLY A 938 29.64 -6.26 -26.02
CA GLY A 938 29.51 -7.40 -25.12
C GLY A 938 28.97 -7.05 -23.73
N ALA A 939 28.93 -5.76 -23.37
CA ALA A 939 28.25 -5.30 -22.17
C ALA A 939 26.72 -5.48 -22.33
N PRO A 940 25.98 -5.80 -21.25
CA PRO A 940 24.52 -5.88 -21.28
C PRO A 940 23.88 -4.55 -21.69
N PHE A 941 22.73 -4.62 -22.37
CA PHE A 941 21.95 -3.42 -22.64
C PHE A 941 21.30 -2.98 -21.32
N VAL A 942 21.51 -1.73 -20.89
CA VAL A 942 21.01 -1.21 -19.62
C VAL A 942 19.48 -1.34 -19.59
N GLY A 943 18.90 -1.86 -18.51
CA GLY A 943 17.48 -2.18 -18.40
C GLY A 943 17.06 -3.53 -19.00
N PHE A 944 18.03 -4.32 -19.47
CA PHE A 944 17.82 -5.63 -20.12
C PHE A 944 18.88 -6.64 -19.70
N TYR A 945 19.54 -6.40 -18.58
CA TYR A 945 20.38 -7.43 -18.01
C TYR A 945 19.46 -8.61 -17.65
N THR A 946 19.82 -9.85 -17.97
CA THR A 946 19.15 -11.02 -17.37
C THR A 946 19.64 -11.19 -15.92
N GLY A 947 19.80 -10.07 -15.21
CA GLY A 947 20.11 -9.79 -13.82
C GLY A 947 19.36 -8.51 -13.40
N GLU A 948 18.43 -8.00 -14.24
CA GLU A 948 17.39 -6.99 -13.97
C GLU A 948 15.97 -7.52 -14.20
#